data_AF-A0A7Y7YXX6-F1
#
_entry.id   AF-A0A7Y7YXX6-F1
#
_cell.length_a   1.000
_cell.length_b   1.000
_cell.length_c   1.000
_cell.angle_alpha   90.00
_cell.angle_beta   90.00
_cell.angle_gamma   90.00
#
_symmetry.space_group_name_H-M   'P 1'
#
loop_
_entity.id
_entity.type
_entity.pdbx_description
1 polymer ?
#
loop_
_entity_poly.entity_id
_entity_poly.type
_entity_poly.pdbx_seq_one_letter_code
_entity_poly.pdbx_strand_id
1 'polypeptide(L)'
;MNEDDQYPSDPPALALEAKLALEGPFVNADDAAFWAHQRIDRRDAEYGGAILRKAGRFYASTPLRGGANEFTPSDVIALDDKGKMLLPPGYAPYAFYHSHPDDNEKFKNISLTEAQRSILRGFFSYHDARFIIDLGSVVAAHYLSGPDGGLLKYVTSDSPKERELRKRITLDNYKKLHAFDDFIALLADAGELTVVVATSAWGGERGRVTGSWKLGTPLSDAGMQPLFSKIASTPGLGHLLPEGPEPMFGYQLKALGKDEYIVPTQAWERSELTAPSHLFPTRADGGVRLPSGFRISAVYCRLGTAGTWLRPSFFTPTLLAAVDGQVRAAPTLYSREPKMRLVLRGWDGRLWAYQYSGTDAETRYLDVDGVAIENQLREETLPLVKFAQSMLGIGEIVTFQRPTDPPSEGVLAQASFEQLQKTMSPAFITADDAARYLHERPHAREALQLGYVLQRDDDLFVSTAAIGESALSRQLGLTFDGKIVTELFLPTGYRYAGLVVLMPNILETAKQGLGGRTDDEVQQGKKLSLEDEAKLYLSTPNYEFTASFLTAGVKVPALYYSSPFESLIKYVRSDTQLERDFSGFLREALRVQSFKPQLDGFDGSVVEMVRKLVRLGELHVLQSSPAWGGSLGKIPSMWSAYRSFTPAAPVPPTYSWVFEHADSAATYGQDQQAASGGGLSFILKSLKADAYVVTRPVALRPGLPVLSRQHLFNGLPTGYVPFGVCHAPRPPLGLKIEQHWLYESFISTGELASAIAESRRPTHPLRVLYLSTRDGARLKYSFSGSTLESQLYGVTPTGIVTDNGHLASLIAKHSTPQQFVRQVAAAGRLVVQ
;
A
#
# COMPACT_ATOMS: atom_id res chain seq x y z
N MET A 1 -7.08 -26.21 -67.35
CA MET A 1 -8.25 -26.93 -66.80
C MET A 1 -7.74 -27.76 -65.65
N ASN A 2 -7.86 -27.30 -64.41
CA ASN A 2 -7.57 -28.10 -63.23
C ASN A 2 -8.39 -27.57 -62.05
N GLU A 3 -9.08 -28.53 -61.43
CA GLU A 3 -9.28 -28.73 -59.98
C GLU A 3 -9.81 -27.55 -59.16
N ASP A 4 -11.14 -27.52 -59.04
CA ASP A 4 -11.85 -26.80 -57.98
C ASP A 4 -12.01 -27.69 -56.72
N ASP A 5 -11.82 -27.03 -55.58
CA ASP A 5 -12.44 -27.22 -54.27
C ASP A 5 -12.34 -28.56 -53.52
N GLN A 6 -11.32 -28.65 -52.66
CA GLN A 6 -11.39 -29.37 -51.39
C GLN A 6 -10.77 -28.53 -50.27
N TYR A 7 -11.59 -27.70 -49.61
CA TYR A 7 -11.29 -27.23 -48.27
C TYR A 7 -11.43 -28.42 -47.29
N PRO A 8 -10.48 -28.66 -46.37
CA PRO A 8 -10.64 -29.71 -45.38
C PRO A 8 -11.78 -29.31 -44.43
N SER A 9 -12.88 -30.05 -44.48
CA SER A 9 -13.93 -29.99 -43.46
C SER A 9 -13.29 -30.21 -42.09
N ASP A 10 -13.43 -29.25 -41.17
CA ASP A 10 -13.10 -29.44 -39.76
C ASP A 10 -13.72 -30.77 -39.27
N PRO A 11 -13.00 -31.60 -38.51
CA PRO A 11 -13.48 -32.92 -38.15
C PRO A 11 -14.82 -32.80 -37.39
N PRO A 12 -15.82 -33.67 -37.67
CA PRO A 12 -17.17 -33.60 -37.10
C PRO A 12 -17.25 -33.47 -35.57
N ALA A 13 -16.21 -33.93 -34.87
CA ALA A 13 -16.07 -33.84 -33.43
C ALA A 13 -15.91 -32.39 -32.91
N LEU A 14 -15.11 -31.56 -33.58
CA LEU A 14 -14.85 -30.16 -33.19
C LEU A 14 -16.09 -29.29 -33.41
N ALA A 15 -16.83 -29.52 -34.49
CA ALA A 15 -18.10 -28.85 -34.77
C ALA A 15 -19.18 -29.16 -33.72
N LEU A 16 -19.18 -30.39 -33.17
CA LEU A 16 -20.15 -30.83 -32.17
C LEU A 16 -19.84 -30.30 -30.75
N GLU A 17 -18.56 -30.20 -30.38
CA GLU A 17 -18.15 -29.52 -29.13
C GLU A 17 -18.48 -28.02 -29.19
N ALA A 18 -18.20 -27.37 -30.32
CA ALA A 18 -18.52 -25.96 -30.52
C ALA A 18 -20.03 -25.68 -30.47
N LYS A 19 -20.86 -26.59 -31.01
CA LYS A 19 -22.34 -26.48 -30.95
C LYS A 19 -22.87 -26.56 -29.52
N LEU A 20 -22.30 -27.41 -28.67
CA LEU A 20 -22.75 -27.61 -27.29
C LEU A 20 -22.21 -26.54 -26.33
N ALA A 21 -21.13 -25.85 -26.69
CA ALA A 21 -20.46 -24.83 -25.86
C ALA A 21 -20.29 -25.32 -24.40
N LEU A 22 -19.59 -26.46 -24.25
CA LEU A 22 -19.44 -27.15 -22.97
C LEU A 22 -18.52 -26.40 -22.01
N GLU A 23 -18.99 -26.25 -20.78
CA GLU A 23 -18.27 -25.61 -19.69
C GLU A 23 -17.96 -26.59 -18.57
N GLY A 24 -16.75 -26.48 -18.02
CA GLY A 24 -16.17 -27.44 -17.06
C GLY A 24 -14.64 -27.49 -17.17
N PRO A 25 -13.96 -28.34 -16.39
CA PRO A 25 -14.53 -29.46 -15.64
C PRO A 25 -15.09 -29.07 -14.25
N PHE A 26 -16.13 -29.79 -13.83
CA PHE A 26 -16.71 -29.77 -12.48
C PHE A 26 -16.45 -31.10 -11.75
N VAL A 27 -16.48 -31.06 -10.41
CA VAL A 27 -16.25 -32.24 -9.56
C VAL A 27 -17.47 -33.15 -9.53
N ASN A 28 -18.68 -32.58 -9.40
CA ASN A 28 -19.93 -33.31 -9.39
C ASN A 28 -20.90 -32.76 -10.46
N ALA A 29 -21.90 -33.56 -10.83
CA ALA A 29 -22.96 -33.13 -11.73
C ALA A 29 -23.82 -32.00 -11.14
N ASP A 30 -24.03 -32.01 -9.82
CA ASP A 30 -24.80 -30.96 -9.14
C ASP A 30 -24.09 -29.60 -9.25
N ASP A 31 -22.75 -29.56 -9.26
CA ASP A 31 -21.96 -28.35 -9.49
C ASP A 31 -22.15 -27.82 -10.92
N ALA A 32 -22.16 -28.72 -11.90
CA ALA A 32 -22.40 -28.38 -13.31
C ALA A 32 -23.84 -27.90 -13.54
N ALA A 33 -24.82 -28.52 -12.88
CA ALA A 33 -26.22 -28.09 -12.91
C ALA A 33 -26.41 -26.72 -12.25
N PHE A 34 -25.75 -26.48 -11.12
CA PHE A 34 -25.76 -25.19 -10.44
C PHE A 34 -25.14 -24.09 -11.31
N TRP A 35 -24.02 -24.37 -11.96
CA TRP A 35 -23.43 -23.46 -12.94
C TRP A 35 -24.43 -23.10 -14.05
N ALA A 36 -25.11 -24.11 -14.62
CA ALA A 36 -26.10 -23.88 -15.67
C ALA A 36 -27.30 -23.07 -15.16
N HIS A 37 -27.79 -23.38 -13.95
CA HIS A 37 -28.85 -22.64 -13.27
C HIS A 37 -28.51 -21.15 -13.12
N GLN A 38 -27.26 -20.81 -12.79
CA GLN A 38 -26.79 -19.43 -12.71
C GLN A 38 -26.69 -18.71 -14.08
N ARG A 39 -26.63 -19.44 -15.20
CA ARG A 39 -26.60 -18.88 -16.56
C ARG A 39 -27.99 -18.67 -17.15
N ILE A 40 -29.04 -19.22 -16.54
CA ILE A 40 -30.42 -19.00 -16.99
C ILE A 40 -30.91 -17.69 -16.37
N ASP A 41 -30.53 -16.59 -17.02
CA ASP A 41 -30.89 -15.22 -16.64
C ASP A 41 -32.25 -14.78 -17.22
N ARG A 42 -32.59 -15.29 -18.41
CA ARG A 42 -33.88 -15.08 -19.08
C ARG A 42 -34.83 -16.23 -18.79
N ARG A 43 -36.10 -15.89 -18.55
CA ARG A 43 -37.18 -16.84 -18.25
C ARG A 43 -38.43 -16.58 -19.09
N ASP A 44 -38.25 -16.10 -20.32
CA ASP A 44 -39.31 -15.84 -21.31
C ASP A 44 -39.77 -17.09 -22.08
N ALA A 45 -39.06 -18.20 -21.90
CA ALA A 45 -39.30 -19.51 -22.49
C ALA A 45 -38.66 -20.57 -21.58
N GLU A 46 -38.77 -21.84 -21.95
CA GLU A 46 -37.93 -22.86 -21.34
C GLU A 46 -36.51 -22.75 -21.89
N TYR A 47 -35.52 -22.91 -21.01
CA TYR A 47 -34.11 -23.02 -21.37
C TYR A 47 -33.59 -24.34 -20.85
N GLY A 48 -32.78 -25.04 -21.63
CA GLY A 48 -32.25 -26.32 -21.19
C GLY A 48 -30.96 -26.71 -21.86
N GLY A 49 -30.44 -27.86 -21.45
CA GLY A 49 -29.16 -28.37 -21.89
C GLY A 49 -28.85 -29.74 -21.33
N ALA A 50 -27.62 -30.17 -21.54
CA ALA A 50 -27.12 -31.46 -21.10
C ALA A 50 -25.90 -31.31 -20.18
N ILE A 51 -25.79 -32.23 -19.23
CA ILE A 51 -24.59 -32.47 -18.45
C ILE A 51 -23.94 -33.74 -18.97
N LEU A 52 -22.68 -33.64 -19.37
CA LEU A 52 -21.88 -34.73 -19.90
C LEU A 52 -20.75 -35.10 -18.94
N ARG A 53 -20.33 -36.37 -18.99
CA ARG A 53 -19.21 -36.89 -18.20
C ARG A 53 -18.05 -37.28 -19.10
N LYS A 54 -16.84 -36.83 -18.76
CA LYS A 54 -15.58 -37.24 -19.41
C LYS A 54 -14.49 -37.40 -18.37
N ALA A 55 -13.79 -38.54 -18.40
CA ALA A 55 -12.69 -38.86 -17.48
C ALA A 55 -13.02 -38.61 -15.98
N GLY A 56 -14.25 -38.92 -15.56
CA GLY A 56 -14.70 -38.73 -14.18
C GLY A 56 -15.01 -37.29 -13.76
N ARG A 57 -15.02 -36.34 -14.71
CA ARG A 57 -15.44 -34.94 -14.51
C ARG A 57 -16.73 -34.64 -15.26
N PHE A 58 -17.41 -33.60 -14.84
CA PHE A 58 -18.69 -33.17 -15.40
C PHE A 58 -18.55 -31.86 -16.16
N TYR A 59 -19.35 -31.71 -17.21
CA TYR A 59 -19.38 -30.55 -18.09
C TYR A 59 -20.84 -30.23 -18.41
N ALA A 60 -21.24 -28.96 -18.31
CA ALA A 60 -22.58 -28.51 -18.68
C ALA A 60 -22.53 -27.80 -20.04
N SER A 61 -23.49 -28.05 -20.91
CA SER A 61 -23.70 -27.19 -22.09
C SER A 61 -24.10 -25.79 -21.66
N THR A 62 -23.96 -24.80 -22.54
CA THR A 62 -24.60 -23.50 -22.33
C THR A 62 -26.13 -23.66 -22.48
N PRO A 63 -26.97 -23.02 -21.63
CA PRO A 63 -28.42 -23.12 -21.75
C PRO A 63 -28.92 -22.64 -23.11
N LEU A 64 -29.65 -23.49 -23.82
CA LEU A 64 -30.27 -23.20 -25.11
C LEU A 64 -31.75 -22.91 -24.90
N ARG A 65 -32.26 -21.91 -25.62
CA ARG A 65 -33.68 -21.55 -25.60
C ARG A 65 -34.50 -22.62 -26.31
N GLY A 66 -35.46 -23.20 -25.62
CA GLY A 66 -36.48 -24.11 -26.15
C GLY A 66 -37.75 -23.37 -26.59
N GLY A 67 -38.87 -24.10 -26.53
CA GLY A 67 -40.22 -23.58 -26.76
C GLY A 67 -40.75 -22.76 -25.59
N ALA A 68 -41.96 -22.21 -25.74
CA ALA A 68 -42.57 -21.36 -24.72
C ALA A 68 -42.83 -22.10 -23.40
N ASN A 69 -43.20 -23.38 -23.46
CA ASN A 69 -43.50 -24.25 -22.30
C ASN A 69 -43.05 -25.71 -22.55
N GLU A 70 -42.03 -25.90 -23.39
CA GLU A 70 -41.51 -27.23 -23.70
C GLU A 70 -40.04 -27.15 -24.10
N PHE A 71 -39.25 -28.10 -23.61
CA PHE A 71 -37.85 -28.30 -23.96
C PHE A 71 -37.63 -29.77 -24.33
N THR A 72 -37.09 -30.03 -25.54
CA THR A 72 -36.81 -31.38 -26.00
C THR A 72 -35.29 -31.65 -25.99
N PRO A 73 -34.81 -32.76 -25.41
CA PRO A 73 -33.39 -33.13 -25.42
C PRO A 73 -32.73 -33.18 -26.80
N SER A 74 -33.49 -33.48 -27.85
CA SER A 74 -33.01 -33.45 -29.25
C SER A 74 -32.66 -32.05 -29.74
N ASP A 75 -33.18 -31.00 -29.09
CA ASP A 75 -32.85 -29.60 -29.39
C ASP A 75 -31.39 -29.29 -29.03
N VAL A 76 -30.81 -30.09 -28.13
CA VAL A 76 -29.44 -29.89 -27.60
C VAL A 76 -28.48 -30.94 -28.11
N ILE A 77 -28.84 -32.22 -28.01
CA ILE A 77 -28.01 -33.33 -28.49
C ILE A 77 -28.67 -33.94 -29.73
N ALA A 78 -27.98 -33.83 -30.87
CA ALA A 78 -28.44 -34.44 -32.11
C ALA A 78 -28.47 -35.98 -31.98
N LEU A 79 -29.41 -36.62 -32.68
CA LEU A 79 -29.52 -38.07 -32.76
C LEU A 79 -29.02 -38.54 -34.14
N ASP A 80 -28.43 -39.72 -34.19
CA ASP A 80 -28.13 -40.42 -35.45
C ASP A 80 -29.40 -41.08 -36.04
N ASP A 81 -29.27 -41.66 -37.24
CA ASP A 81 -30.37 -42.34 -37.95
C ASP A 81 -30.93 -43.57 -37.20
N LYS A 82 -30.28 -43.99 -36.11
CA LYS A 82 -30.71 -45.08 -35.22
C LYS A 82 -31.23 -44.56 -33.87
N GLY A 83 -31.39 -43.25 -33.72
CA GLY A 83 -31.89 -42.61 -32.51
C GLY A 83 -30.86 -42.50 -31.38
N LYS A 84 -29.57 -42.70 -31.65
CA LYS A 84 -28.50 -42.60 -30.65
C LYS A 84 -27.94 -41.18 -30.58
N MET A 85 -27.70 -40.70 -29.37
CA MET A 85 -27.08 -39.40 -29.12
C MET A 85 -25.68 -39.29 -29.73
N LEU A 86 -25.51 -38.26 -30.56
CA LEU A 86 -24.23 -37.82 -31.10
C LEU A 86 -23.54 -36.94 -30.07
N LEU A 87 -22.49 -37.48 -29.45
CA LEU A 87 -21.69 -36.78 -28.45
C LEU A 87 -20.26 -36.58 -28.93
N PRO A 88 -19.58 -35.52 -28.47
CA PRO A 88 -18.16 -35.38 -28.70
C PRO A 88 -17.34 -36.58 -28.19
N PRO A 89 -16.21 -36.92 -28.83
CA PRO A 89 -15.39 -38.06 -28.45
C PRO A 89 -14.99 -38.06 -26.96
N GLY A 90 -15.24 -39.20 -26.29
CA GLY A 90 -14.89 -39.41 -24.89
C GLY A 90 -15.90 -38.85 -23.88
N TYR A 91 -16.98 -38.21 -24.33
CA TYR A 91 -18.09 -37.81 -23.47
C TYR A 91 -19.18 -38.87 -23.43
N ALA A 92 -19.78 -39.04 -22.26
CA ALA A 92 -20.99 -39.82 -22.04
C ALA A 92 -22.10 -38.90 -21.51
N PRO A 93 -23.37 -39.13 -21.85
CA PRO A 93 -24.47 -38.33 -21.33
C PRO A 93 -24.67 -38.68 -19.85
N TYR A 94 -24.98 -37.69 -19.02
CA TYR A 94 -25.22 -37.89 -17.59
C TYR A 94 -26.59 -37.39 -17.13
N ALA A 95 -26.95 -36.17 -17.52
CA ALA A 95 -28.24 -35.59 -17.19
C ALA A 95 -28.72 -34.59 -18.23
N PHE A 96 -30.03 -34.34 -18.26
CA PHE A 96 -30.59 -33.12 -18.84
C PHE A 96 -30.93 -32.12 -17.75
N TYR A 97 -30.90 -30.83 -18.09
CA TYR A 97 -31.47 -29.79 -17.27
C TYR A 97 -32.39 -28.91 -18.11
N HIS A 98 -33.46 -28.41 -17.50
CA HIS A 98 -34.30 -27.38 -18.10
C HIS A 98 -34.80 -26.38 -17.06
N SER A 99 -35.46 -25.32 -17.52
CA SER A 99 -36.11 -24.32 -16.68
C SER A 99 -37.53 -24.09 -17.12
N HIS A 100 -38.39 -23.69 -16.19
CA HIS A 100 -39.71 -23.16 -16.54
C HIS A 100 -39.64 -21.65 -16.81
N PRO A 101 -40.53 -21.12 -17.68
CA PRO A 101 -40.71 -19.70 -17.84
C PRO A 101 -41.23 -19.08 -16.54
N ASP A 102 -40.94 -17.80 -16.34
CA ASP A 102 -41.54 -16.98 -15.29
C ASP A 102 -42.93 -16.52 -15.71
N ASP A 103 -43.88 -17.46 -15.73
CA ASP A 103 -45.27 -17.21 -16.10
C ASP A 103 -46.26 -17.64 -15.00
N ASN A 104 -47.19 -16.73 -14.69
CA ASN A 104 -48.27 -16.91 -13.73
C ASN A 104 -49.65 -17.08 -14.39
N GLU A 105 -49.80 -16.97 -15.72
CA GLU A 105 -51.08 -17.10 -16.44
C GLU A 105 -51.83 -18.38 -16.00
N LYS A 106 -51.11 -19.51 -15.91
CA LYS A 106 -51.67 -20.82 -15.51
C LYS A 106 -52.20 -20.88 -14.07
N PHE A 107 -51.88 -19.89 -13.24
CA PHE A 107 -52.30 -19.81 -11.84
C PHE A 107 -53.25 -18.65 -11.53
N LYS A 108 -53.58 -17.78 -12.51
CA LYS A 108 -54.37 -16.55 -12.27
C LYS A 108 -55.73 -16.76 -11.61
N ASN A 109 -56.37 -17.89 -11.88
CA ASN A 109 -57.69 -18.22 -11.36
C ASN A 109 -57.65 -19.24 -10.20
N ILE A 110 -56.46 -19.46 -9.60
CA ILE A 110 -56.25 -20.43 -8.52
C ILE A 110 -55.74 -19.67 -7.28
N SER A 111 -56.44 -19.81 -6.15
CA SER A 111 -56.00 -19.24 -4.88
C SER A 111 -54.83 -20.05 -4.32
N LEU A 112 -53.61 -19.50 -4.38
CA LEU A 112 -52.38 -20.12 -3.90
C LEU A 112 -51.62 -19.15 -2.99
N THR A 113 -51.05 -19.68 -1.91
CA THR A 113 -50.05 -18.95 -1.12
C THR A 113 -48.78 -18.74 -1.95
N GLU A 114 -47.95 -17.78 -1.54
CA GLU A 114 -46.65 -17.53 -2.21
C GLU A 114 -45.76 -18.77 -2.21
N ALA A 115 -45.70 -19.48 -1.08
CA ALA A 115 -44.95 -20.74 -0.97
C ALA A 115 -45.50 -21.83 -1.90
N GLN A 116 -46.83 -21.99 -1.99
CA GLN A 116 -47.44 -22.96 -2.91
C GLN A 116 -47.15 -22.60 -4.38
N ARG A 117 -47.27 -21.32 -4.74
CA ARG A 117 -46.97 -20.85 -6.09
C ARG A 117 -45.50 -21.09 -6.45
N SER A 118 -44.59 -20.87 -5.50
CA SER A 118 -43.17 -21.09 -5.70
C SER A 118 -42.83 -22.55 -5.97
N ILE A 119 -43.39 -23.48 -5.18
CA ILE A 119 -43.24 -24.91 -5.44
C ILE A 119 -43.80 -25.29 -6.81
N LEU A 120 -45.04 -24.89 -7.14
CA LEU A 120 -45.66 -25.29 -8.41
C LEU A 120 -44.93 -24.73 -9.64
N ARG A 121 -44.30 -23.55 -9.54
CA ARG A 121 -43.46 -22.99 -10.62
C ARG A 121 -42.11 -23.68 -10.74
N GLY A 122 -41.52 -24.07 -9.61
CA GLY A 122 -40.20 -24.69 -9.55
C GLY A 122 -40.17 -26.22 -9.48
N PHE A 123 -41.30 -26.91 -9.64
CA PHE A 123 -41.41 -28.37 -9.56
C PHE A 123 -41.68 -29.01 -10.92
N PHE A 124 -41.21 -30.25 -11.13
CA PHE A 124 -41.44 -31.00 -12.36
C PHE A 124 -42.95 -31.10 -12.62
N SER A 125 -43.39 -30.72 -13.82
CA SER A 125 -44.77 -30.95 -14.23
C SER A 125 -45.06 -32.45 -14.36
N TYR A 126 -46.33 -32.82 -14.42
CA TYR A 126 -46.71 -34.22 -14.69
C TYR A 126 -46.15 -34.71 -16.02
N HIS A 127 -46.07 -33.83 -17.02
CA HIS A 127 -45.47 -34.11 -18.32
C HIS A 127 -43.97 -34.34 -18.17
N ASP A 128 -43.26 -33.46 -17.46
CA ASP A 128 -41.82 -33.62 -17.20
C ASP A 128 -41.53 -34.94 -16.49
N ALA A 129 -42.26 -35.25 -15.41
CA ALA A 129 -42.03 -36.48 -14.66
C ALA A 129 -42.23 -37.72 -15.51
N ARG A 130 -43.26 -37.74 -16.39
CA ARG A 130 -43.47 -38.84 -17.33
C ARG A 130 -42.32 -38.94 -18.32
N PHE A 131 -41.95 -37.81 -18.91
CA PHE A 131 -40.88 -37.71 -19.89
C PHE A 131 -39.53 -38.16 -19.32
N ILE A 132 -39.21 -37.72 -18.11
CA ILE A 132 -38.01 -38.09 -17.37
C ILE A 132 -37.98 -39.60 -17.10
N ILE A 133 -39.09 -40.20 -16.65
CA ILE A 133 -39.17 -41.65 -16.42
C ILE A 133 -39.01 -42.42 -17.74
N ASP A 134 -39.60 -41.96 -18.83
CA ASP A 134 -39.46 -42.55 -20.16
C ASP A 134 -38.00 -42.50 -20.66
N LEU A 135 -37.29 -41.41 -20.35
CA LEU A 135 -35.87 -41.21 -20.69
C LEU A 135 -34.87 -41.86 -19.73
N GLY A 136 -35.32 -42.46 -18.63
CA GLY A 136 -34.43 -43.06 -17.62
C GLY A 136 -33.44 -44.09 -18.18
N SER A 137 -33.80 -44.74 -19.29
CA SER A 137 -32.93 -45.68 -20.01
C SER A 137 -31.78 -45.02 -20.80
N VAL A 138 -31.90 -43.72 -21.09
CA VAL A 138 -30.89 -42.90 -21.79
C VAL A 138 -30.03 -42.15 -20.78
N VAL A 139 -30.66 -41.40 -19.87
CA VAL A 139 -30.00 -40.72 -18.74
C VAL A 139 -30.88 -40.81 -17.49
N ALA A 140 -30.27 -41.16 -16.37
CA ALA A 140 -31.02 -41.36 -15.13
C ALA A 140 -31.35 -40.05 -14.40
N ALA A 141 -30.52 -39.02 -14.53
CA ALA A 141 -30.65 -37.78 -13.76
C ALA A 141 -31.22 -36.64 -14.59
N HIS A 142 -32.10 -35.84 -14.00
CA HIS A 142 -32.68 -34.65 -14.62
C HIS A 142 -32.75 -33.51 -13.60
N TYR A 143 -32.45 -32.29 -14.04
CA TYR A 143 -32.47 -31.09 -13.20
C TYR A 143 -33.52 -30.09 -13.69
N LEU A 144 -34.17 -29.40 -12.75
CA LEU A 144 -35.11 -28.33 -13.05
C LEU A 144 -34.70 -27.04 -12.32
N SER A 145 -34.40 -26.01 -13.10
CA SER A 145 -34.20 -24.65 -12.62
C SER A 145 -35.54 -23.93 -12.50
N GLY A 146 -36.03 -23.77 -11.27
CA GLY A 146 -37.21 -23.00 -10.98
C GLY A 146 -36.99 -21.48 -11.13
N PRO A 147 -38.03 -20.72 -11.49
CA PRO A 147 -37.92 -19.28 -11.69
C PRO A 147 -37.70 -18.48 -10.39
N ASP A 148 -38.04 -19.06 -9.23
CA ASP A 148 -37.80 -18.47 -7.90
C ASP A 148 -36.42 -18.82 -7.31
N GLY A 149 -35.48 -19.27 -8.13
CA GLY A 149 -34.11 -19.58 -7.70
C GLY A 149 -33.90 -20.98 -7.12
N GLY A 150 -34.92 -21.83 -7.10
CA GLY A 150 -34.79 -23.23 -6.72
C GLY A 150 -34.14 -24.09 -7.81
N LEU A 151 -33.35 -25.09 -7.42
CA LEU A 151 -32.81 -26.10 -8.33
C LEU A 151 -33.16 -27.49 -7.81
N LEU A 152 -33.92 -28.24 -8.57
CA LEU A 152 -34.30 -29.61 -8.25
C LEU A 152 -33.53 -30.61 -9.09
N LYS A 153 -33.39 -31.81 -8.56
CA LYS A 153 -32.85 -32.98 -9.23
C LYS A 153 -33.78 -34.16 -9.01
N TYR A 154 -34.05 -34.91 -10.06
CA TYR A 154 -34.71 -36.20 -9.98
C TYR A 154 -33.83 -37.27 -10.63
N VAL A 155 -33.60 -38.38 -9.93
CA VAL A 155 -32.91 -39.55 -10.48
C VAL A 155 -33.90 -40.71 -10.57
N THR A 156 -34.09 -41.22 -11.79
CA THR A 156 -34.94 -42.37 -12.06
C THR A 156 -34.32 -43.64 -11.48
N SER A 157 -35.15 -44.55 -10.99
CA SER A 157 -34.72 -45.77 -10.31
C SER A 157 -35.18 -47.08 -10.97
N ASP A 158 -36.10 -47.00 -11.93
CA ASP A 158 -36.89 -48.13 -12.45
C ASP A 158 -37.51 -48.98 -11.33
N SER A 159 -37.90 -48.33 -10.22
CA SER A 159 -38.56 -49.02 -9.12
C SER A 159 -39.99 -49.43 -9.54
N PRO A 160 -40.59 -50.45 -8.88
CA PRO A 160 -42.00 -50.76 -9.08
C PRO A 160 -42.93 -49.56 -8.83
N LYS A 161 -42.56 -48.68 -7.87
CA LYS A 161 -43.28 -47.45 -7.57
C LYS A 161 -43.19 -46.45 -8.74
N GLU A 162 -42.03 -46.33 -9.38
CA GLU A 162 -41.81 -45.46 -10.54
C GLU A 162 -42.60 -45.92 -11.77
N ARG A 163 -42.59 -47.22 -12.06
CA ARG A 163 -43.42 -47.79 -13.15
C ARG A 163 -44.91 -47.62 -12.90
N GLU A 164 -45.35 -47.69 -11.65
CA GLU A 164 -46.74 -47.46 -11.27
C GLU A 164 -47.10 -45.97 -11.38
N LEU A 165 -46.25 -45.07 -10.89
CA LEU A 165 -46.42 -43.64 -11.02
C LEU A 165 -46.56 -43.24 -12.50
N ARG A 166 -45.69 -43.77 -13.37
CA ARG A 166 -45.73 -43.58 -14.83
C ARG A 166 -47.09 -43.90 -15.45
N LYS A 167 -47.80 -44.92 -14.96
CA LYS A 167 -49.16 -45.27 -15.43
C LYS A 167 -50.22 -44.29 -14.95
N ARG A 168 -50.00 -43.62 -13.82
CA ARG A 168 -50.94 -42.68 -13.19
C ARG A 168 -50.83 -41.26 -13.77
N ILE A 169 -49.64 -40.84 -14.17
CA ILE A 169 -49.39 -39.50 -14.75
C ILE A 169 -49.64 -39.45 -16.27
N THR A 170 -50.80 -39.94 -16.72
CA THR A 170 -51.28 -39.78 -18.11
C THR A 170 -52.13 -38.53 -18.26
N LEU A 171 -52.30 -38.04 -19.50
CA LEU A 171 -53.14 -36.87 -19.85
C LEU A 171 -54.57 -36.94 -19.28
N ASP A 172 -55.13 -38.14 -19.09
CA ASP A 172 -56.49 -38.32 -18.55
C ASP A 172 -56.55 -38.45 -17.02
N ASN A 173 -55.45 -38.81 -16.35
CA ASN A 173 -55.44 -39.14 -14.92
C ASN A 173 -54.67 -38.13 -14.05
N TYR A 174 -53.85 -37.23 -14.61
CA TYR A 174 -53.08 -36.27 -13.80
C TYR A 174 -53.97 -35.30 -13.00
N LYS A 175 -55.18 -34.97 -13.49
CA LYS A 175 -56.13 -34.08 -12.79
C LYS A 175 -56.65 -34.64 -11.46
N LYS A 176 -56.43 -35.93 -11.19
CA LYS A 176 -56.86 -36.62 -9.95
C LYS A 176 -55.77 -36.65 -8.88
N LEU A 177 -54.53 -36.27 -9.22
CA LEU A 177 -53.42 -36.20 -8.26
C LEU A 177 -53.29 -34.75 -7.80
N HIS A 178 -53.44 -34.51 -6.50
CA HIS A 178 -53.16 -33.19 -5.96
C HIS A 178 -51.63 -33.02 -5.82
N ALA A 179 -51.10 -31.87 -6.26
CA ALA A 179 -49.66 -31.67 -6.35
C ALA A 179 -48.95 -31.87 -4.99
N PHE A 180 -49.52 -31.29 -3.93
CA PHE A 180 -48.94 -31.29 -2.59
C PHE A 180 -49.27 -32.53 -1.76
N ASP A 181 -50.48 -33.06 -1.90
CA ASP A 181 -50.93 -34.18 -1.07
C ASP A 181 -50.51 -35.53 -1.64
N ASP A 182 -50.38 -35.63 -2.98
CA ASP A 182 -50.08 -36.89 -3.66
C ASP A 182 -48.78 -36.83 -4.45
N PHE A 183 -48.69 -35.94 -5.45
CA PHE A 183 -47.72 -36.08 -6.53
C PHE A 183 -46.26 -35.92 -6.09
N ILE A 184 -45.95 -34.88 -5.31
CA ILE A 184 -44.58 -34.66 -4.80
C ILE A 184 -44.12 -35.87 -3.97
N ALA A 185 -44.98 -36.36 -3.08
CA ALA A 185 -44.67 -37.51 -2.24
C ALA A 185 -44.48 -38.79 -3.06
N LEU A 186 -45.37 -39.04 -4.04
CA LEU A 186 -45.27 -40.18 -4.94
C LEU A 186 -44.00 -40.13 -5.79
N LEU A 187 -43.61 -38.97 -6.31
CA LEU A 187 -42.39 -38.81 -7.09
C LEU A 187 -41.14 -39.03 -6.23
N ALA A 188 -41.12 -38.45 -5.02
CA ALA A 188 -40.06 -38.64 -4.04
C ALA A 188 -39.86 -40.12 -3.63
N ASP A 189 -40.95 -40.87 -3.51
CA ASP A 189 -40.94 -42.30 -3.19
C ASP A 189 -40.63 -43.21 -4.39
N ALA A 190 -40.91 -42.73 -5.60
CA ALA A 190 -40.70 -43.46 -6.85
C ALA A 190 -39.23 -43.49 -7.26
N GLY A 191 -38.49 -42.39 -7.04
CA GLY A 191 -37.07 -42.26 -7.40
C GLY A 191 -36.26 -41.53 -6.32
N GLU A 192 -35.25 -40.77 -6.73
CA GLU A 192 -34.51 -39.88 -5.84
C GLU A 192 -34.79 -38.43 -6.21
N LEU A 193 -35.68 -37.79 -5.45
CA LEU A 193 -35.96 -36.36 -5.56
C LEU A 193 -35.09 -35.57 -4.57
N THR A 194 -34.32 -34.62 -5.07
CA THR A 194 -33.40 -33.80 -4.27
C THR A 194 -33.59 -32.33 -4.59
N VAL A 195 -33.68 -31.50 -3.56
CA VAL A 195 -33.51 -30.06 -3.67
C VAL A 195 -32.02 -29.77 -3.60
N VAL A 196 -31.44 -29.25 -4.68
CA VAL A 196 -30.01 -28.90 -4.79
C VAL A 196 -29.77 -27.46 -4.31
N VAL A 197 -30.66 -26.54 -4.69
CA VAL A 197 -30.75 -25.16 -4.18
C VAL A 197 -32.15 -24.96 -3.64
N ALA A 198 -32.26 -24.65 -2.34
CA ALA A 198 -33.54 -24.53 -1.66
C ALA A 198 -34.07 -23.10 -1.69
N THR A 199 -35.38 -22.96 -1.89
CA THR A 199 -36.11 -21.72 -1.64
C THR A 199 -36.71 -21.75 -0.24
N SER A 200 -37.23 -20.61 0.25
CA SER A 200 -37.99 -20.57 1.51
C SER A 200 -39.19 -21.52 1.51
N ALA A 201 -39.80 -21.78 0.34
CA ALA A 201 -40.91 -22.73 0.21
C ALA A 201 -40.51 -24.20 0.43
N TRP A 202 -39.24 -24.54 0.18
CA TRP A 202 -38.63 -25.84 0.52
C TRP A 202 -38.11 -25.88 1.96
N GLY A 203 -38.32 -24.82 2.75
CA GLY A 203 -37.85 -24.70 4.13
C GLY A 203 -36.41 -24.17 4.26
N GLY A 204 -35.83 -23.62 3.19
CA GLY A 204 -34.51 -22.95 3.19
C GLY A 204 -33.30 -23.88 3.19
N GLU A 205 -33.47 -25.14 3.56
CA GLU A 205 -32.42 -26.16 3.55
C GLU A 205 -32.55 -27.10 2.35
N ARG A 206 -31.41 -27.42 1.73
CA ARG A 206 -31.34 -28.39 0.62
C ARG A 206 -31.38 -29.82 1.17
N GLY A 207 -31.73 -30.79 0.35
CA GLY A 207 -31.82 -32.17 0.83
C GLY A 207 -32.65 -33.09 -0.03
N ARG A 208 -32.68 -34.37 0.36
CA ARG A 208 -33.57 -35.35 -0.26
C ARG A 208 -35.02 -35.13 0.22
N VAL A 209 -35.94 -35.06 -0.73
CA VAL A 209 -37.37 -35.03 -0.43
C VAL A 209 -37.84 -36.45 -0.12
N THR A 210 -38.64 -36.60 0.92
CA THR A 210 -39.25 -37.89 1.30
C THR A 210 -40.77 -37.81 1.11
N GLY A 211 -41.45 -38.97 1.03
CA GLY A 211 -42.92 -39.02 0.98
C GLY A 211 -43.63 -38.38 2.18
N SER A 212 -42.91 -38.09 3.27
CA SER A 212 -43.43 -37.40 4.46
C SER A 212 -43.19 -35.90 4.48
N TRP A 213 -42.56 -35.32 3.44
CA TRP A 213 -42.26 -33.89 3.39
C TRP A 213 -43.55 -33.04 3.38
N LYS A 214 -43.44 -31.84 3.96
CA LYS A 214 -44.52 -30.84 4.01
C LYS A 214 -43.99 -29.47 3.59
N LEU A 215 -44.86 -28.63 3.02
CA LEU A 215 -44.52 -27.28 2.56
C LEU A 215 -43.87 -26.44 3.66
N GLY A 216 -42.76 -25.76 3.33
CA GLY A 216 -42.04 -24.87 4.25
C GLY A 216 -41.23 -25.56 5.34
N THR A 217 -41.25 -26.89 5.41
CA THR A 217 -40.45 -27.64 6.40
C THR A 217 -39.03 -27.83 5.87
N PRO A 218 -37.98 -27.47 6.65
CA PRO A 218 -36.59 -27.68 6.25
C PRO A 218 -36.32 -29.14 5.90
N LEU A 219 -35.59 -29.36 4.81
CA LEU A 219 -35.07 -30.67 4.45
C LEU A 219 -33.84 -30.99 5.31
N SER A 220 -33.38 -32.24 5.22
CA SER A 220 -32.10 -32.64 5.78
C SER A 220 -31.02 -32.58 4.70
N ASP A 221 -30.03 -31.73 4.91
CA ASP A 221 -28.82 -31.66 4.10
C ASP A 221 -27.82 -32.77 4.44
N ALA A 222 -28.17 -33.64 5.40
CA ALA A 222 -27.28 -34.66 5.97
C ALA A 222 -26.68 -35.54 4.86
N GLY A 223 -25.37 -35.42 4.67
CA GLY A 223 -24.64 -36.18 3.67
C GLY A 223 -24.50 -35.49 2.31
N MET A 224 -24.99 -34.27 2.09
CA MET A 224 -24.75 -33.52 0.85
C MET A 224 -23.41 -32.76 0.88
N GLN A 225 -22.61 -32.88 -0.18
CA GLN A 225 -21.40 -32.07 -0.36
C GLN A 225 -21.76 -30.63 -0.70
N PRO A 226 -21.01 -29.60 -0.28
CA PRO A 226 -21.17 -28.24 -0.82
C PRO A 226 -21.22 -28.24 -2.35
N LEU A 227 -21.86 -27.22 -2.91
CA LEU A 227 -21.67 -26.92 -4.32
C LEU A 227 -20.31 -26.24 -4.48
N PHE A 228 -19.54 -26.67 -5.48
CA PHE A 228 -18.20 -26.17 -5.74
C PHE A 228 -18.15 -25.35 -7.04
N SER A 229 -17.17 -24.46 -7.09
CA SER A 229 -16.76 -23.78 -8.32
C SER A 229 -16.32 -24.79 -9.40
N LYS A 230 -16.25 -24.28 -10.63
CA LYS A 230 -15.48 -24.92 -11.70
C LYS A 230 -14.05 -25.20 -11.21
N ILE A 231 -13.47 -26.30 -11.67
CA ILE A 231 -12.07 -26.64 -11.38
C ILE A 231 -11.17 -25.62 -12.07
N ALA A 232 -10.35 -24.95 -11.27
CA ALA A 232 -9.34 -24.01 -11.73
C ALA A 232 -7.96 -24.67 -11.78
N SER A 233 -7.12 -24.27 -12.73
CA SER A 233 -5.72 -24.70 -12.83
C SER A 233 -4.76 -23.87 -11.97
N THR A 234 -5.25 -22.80 -11.34
CA THR A 234 -4.45 -21.90 -10.52
C THR A 234 -5.07 -21.71 -9.14
N PRO A 235 -4.25 -21.46 -8.10
CA PRO A 235 -4.73 -21.28 -6.74
C PRO A 235 -5.29 -19.87 -6.46
N GLY A 236 -5.55 -19.05 -7.48
CA GLY A 236 -5.90 -17.64 -7.33
C GLY A 236 -7.22 -17.44 -6.60
N LEU A 237 -7.19 -16.72 -5.46
CA LEU A 237 -8.34 -16.50 -4.59
C LEU A 237 -8.88 -15.07 -4.62
N GLY A 238 -8.18 -14.12 -5.26
CA GLY A 238 -8.54 -12.72 -5.10
C GLY A 238 -9.88 -12.31 -5.73
N HIS A 239 -10.35 -13.04 -6.75
CA HIS A 239 -11.69 -12.82 -7.32
C HIS A 239 -12.82 -13.31 -6.39
N LEU A 240 -12.50 -14.18 -5.42
CA LEU A 240 -13.42 -14.74 -4.44
C LEU A 240 -13.48 -13.92 -3.15
N LEU A 241 -12.55 -12.97 -2.98
CA LEU A 241 -12.45 -12.07 -1.84
C LEU A 241 -12.79 -10.63 -2.28
N PRO A 242 -14.07 -10.29 -2.50
CA PRO A 242 -14.47 -8.93 -2.83
C PRO A 242 -14.18 -7.97 -1.67
N GLU A 243 -14.16 -6.67 -1.96
CA GLU A 243 -14.12 -5.64 -0.92
C GLU A 243 -15.47 -5.54 -0.22
N GLY A 244 -15.46 -5.17 1.07
CA GLY A 244 -16.69 -5.02 1.84
C GLY A 244 -16.48 -5.08 3.35
N PRO A 245 -17.46 -4.60 4.13
CA PRO A 245 -17.33 -4.48 5.59
C PRO A 245 -17.65 -5.78 6.34
N GLU A 246 -18.37 -6.71 5.72
CA GLU A 246 -18.84 -7.93 6.37
C GLU A 246 -17.72 -8.98 6.47
N PRO A 247 -17.56 -9.65 7.62
CA PRO A 247 -16.61 -10.75 7.73
C PRO A 247 -17.04 -11.91 6.82
N MET A 248 -16.06 -12.58 6.21
CA MET A 248 -16.29 -13.76 5.39
C MET A 248 -15.15 -14.77 5.58
N PHE A 249 -15.48 -16.05 5.59
CA PHE A 249 -14.55 -17.17 5.70
C PHE A 249 -14.95 -18.28 4.73
N GLY A 250 -13.95 -18.86 4.07
CA GLY A 250 -14.13 -20.01 3.20
C GLY A 250 -12.85 -20.84 3.04
N TYR A 251 -12.99 -21.95 2.30
CA TYR A 251 -11.93 -22.95 2.13
C TYR A 251 -11.63 -23.20 0.65
N GLN A 252 -10.34 -23.27 0.31
CA GLN A 252 -9.89 -23.79 -0.98
C GLN A 252 -9.45 -25.23 -0.81
N LEU A 253 -9.87 -26.09 -1.74
CA LEU A 253 -9.45 -27.48 -1.81
C LEU A 253 -8.58 -27.69 -3.06
N LYS A 254 -7.51 -28.47 -2.91
CA LYS A 254 -6.63 -28.90 -4.00
C LYS A 254 -6.73 -30.41 -4.22
N ALA A 255 -6.73 -30.82 -5.47
CA ALA A 255 -6.63 -32.22 -5.85
C ALA A 255 -5.23 -32.79 -5.55
N LEU A 256 -5.18 -34.01 -5.03
CA LEU A 256 -3.94 -34.72 -4.76
C LEU A 256 -3.17 -34.99 -6.08
N GLY A 257 -1.91 -34.56 -6.12
CA GLY A 257 -1.02 -34.79 -7.26
C GLY A 257 -1.35 -34.01 -8.54
N LYS A 258 -2.28 -33.05 -8.49
CA LYS A 258 -2.67 -32.23 -9.65
C LYS A 258 -2.84 -30.77 -9.28
N ASP A 259 -2.59 -29.87 -10.23
CA ASP A 259 -2.85 -28.44 -10.07
C ASP A 259 -4.31 -28.15 -10.43
N GLU A 260 -5.21 -28.72 -9.64
CA GLU A 260 -6.66 -28.56 -9.78
C GLU A 260 -7.21 -28.06 -8.43
N TYR A 261 -7.88 -26.92 -8.46
CA TYR A 261 -8.41 -26.23 -7.28
C TYR A 261 -9.92 -26.01 -7.39
N ILE A 262 -10.61 -26.13 -6.26
CA ILE A 262 -12.04 -25.85 -6.14
C ILE A 262 -12.33 -25.08 -4.87
N VAL A 263 -13.40 -24.31 -4.88
CA VAL A 263 -13.89 -23.54 -3.73
C VAL A 263 -15.39 -23.74 -3.58
N PRO A 264 -15.93 -23.97 -2.36
CA PRO A 264 -17.37 -23.94 -2.14
C PRO A 264 -17.96 -22.61 -2.63
N THR A 265 -19.15 -22.64 -3.22
CA THR A 265 -19.81 -21.42 -3.73
C THR A 265 -20.09 -20.41 -2.60
N GLN A 266 -20.23 -19.12 -2.93
CA GLN A 266 -20.41 -18.03 -1.95
C GLN A 266 -21.57 -18.24 -0.95
N ALA A 267 -22.66 -18.91 -1.35
CA ALA A 267 -23.76 -19.25 -0.46
C ALA A 267 -23.35 -20.14 0.75
N TRP A 268 -22.13 -20.65 0.71
CA TRP A 268 -21.54 -21.56 1.69
C TRP A 268 -20.48 -20.90 2.58
N GLU A 269 -20.17 -19.63 2.33
CA GLU A 269 -19.23 -18.83 3.14
C GLU A 269 -19.86 -18.45 4.49
N ARG A 270 -19.02 -18.29 5.51
CA ARG A 270 -19.45 -18.01 6.89
C ARG A 270 -18.96 -16.66 7.36
N SER A 271 -19.69 -16.04 8.29
CA SER A 271 -19.28 -14.79 8.95
C SER A 271 -18.16 -15.00 9.98
N GLU A 272 -17.85 -16.24 10.34
CA GLU A 272 -16.81 -16.62 11.29
C GLU A 272 -16.03 -17.85 10.83
N LEU A 273 -14.84 -18.06 11.40
CA LEU A 273 -14.03 -19.24 11.10
C LEU A 273 -14.68 -20.51 11.67
N THR A 274 -15.46 -21.19 10.84
CA THR A 274 -16.12 -22.45 11.21
C THR A 274 -15.26 -23.66 10.84
N ALA A 275 -15.08 -24.62 11.76
CA ALA A 275 -14.28 -25.81 11.51
C ALA A 275 -14.90 -26.72 10.42
N PRO A 276 -14.08 -27.46 9.63
CA PRO A 276 -14.58 -28.32 8.56
C PRO A 276 -15.61 -29.37 8.99
N SER A 277 -15.62 -29.79 10.26
CA SER A 277 -16.59 -30.75 10.82
C SER A 277 -18.02 -30.25 10.90
N HIS A 278 -18.22 -28.93 10.92
CA HIS A 278 -19.54 -28.30 10.90
C HIS A 278 -19.98 -27.88 9.51
N LEU A 279 -19.10 -28.06 8.52
CA LEU A 279 -19.32 -27.62 7.15
C LEU A 279 -19.55 -28.82 6.25
N PHE A 280 -18.59 -29.74 6.22
CA PHE A 280 -18.62 -30.88 5.30
C PHE A 280 -19.36 -32.07 5.93
N PRO A 281 -19.99 -32.92 5.11
CA PRO A 281 -20.68 -34.11 5.61
C PRO A 281 -19.70 -35.07 6.29
N THR A 282 -20.21 -35.93 7.18
CA THR A 282 -19.42 -36.95 7.85
C THR A 282 -19.38 -38.27 7.07
N ARG A 283 -18.32 -39.04 7.29
CA ARG A 283 -18.19 -40.45 6.90
C ARG A 283 -18.83 -41.33 7.97
N ALA A 284 -18.98 -42.62 7.68
CA ALA A 284 -19.52 -43.60 8.62
C ALA A 284 -18.70 -43.73 9.93
N ASP A 285 -17.40 -43.40 9.89
CA ASP A 285 -16.50 -43.38 11.05
C ASP A 285 -16.57 -42.05 11.85
N GLY A 286 -17.46 -41.13 11.49
CA GLY A 286 -17.59 -39.80 12.10
C GLY A 286 -16.59 -38.77 11.57
N GLY A 287 -15.63 -39.17 10.73
CA GLY A 287 -14.64 -38.27 10.13
C GLY A 287 -15.22 -37.37 9.04
N VAL A 288 -14.62 -36.21 8.81
CA VAL A 288 -15.06 -35.28 7.76
C VAL A 288 -14.85 -35.87 6.36
N ARG A 289 -15.88 -35.78 5.51
CA ARG A 289 -15.89 -36.26 4.13
C ARG A 289 -15.73 -35.10 3.15
N LEU A 290 -14.49 -34.88 2.70
CA LEU A 290 -14.19 -34.02 1.55
C LEU A 290 -14.48 -34.74 0.21
N PRO A 291 -14.59 -34.01 -0.91
CA PRO A 291 -14.59 -34.61 -2.25
C PRO A 291 -13.42 -35.58 -2.44
N SER A 292 -13.67 -36.67 -3.15
CA SER A 292 -12.66 -37.72 -3.35
C SER A 292 -11.42 -37.15 -4.04
N GLY A 293 -10.24 -37.44 -3.46
CA GLY A 293 -8.97 -36.95 -3.98
C GLY A 293 -8.67 -35.47 -3.69
N PHE A 294 -9.46 -34.77 -2.88
CA PHE A 294 -9.19 -33.37 -2.50
C PHE A 294 -8.78 -33.22 -1.04
N ARG A 295 -7.96 -32.20 -0.77
CA ARG A 295 -7.56 -31.76 0.58
C ARG A 295 -7.64 -30.24 0.67
N ILE A 296 -7.85 -29.72 1.87
CA ILE A 296 -7.88 -28.27 2.11
C ILE A 296 -6.47 -27.71 1.92
N SER A 297 -6.30 -26.77 1.00
CA SER A 297 -5.02 -26.10 0.72
C SER A 297 -4.95 -24.68 1.25
N ALA A 298 -6.09 -24.02 1.46
CA ALA A 298 -6.13 -22.69 2.06
C ALA A 298 -7.44 -22.42 2.81
N VAL A 299 -7.36 -21.54 3.80
CA VAL A 299 -8.48 -20.75 4.33
C VAL A 299 -8.36 -19.38 3.72
N TYR A 300 -9.46 -18.82 3.24
CA TYR A 300 -9.50 -17.43 2.81
C TYR A 300 -10.52 -16.65 3.65
N CYS A 301 -10.19 -15.41 3.98
CA CYS A 301 -11.07 -14.58 4.78
C CYS A 301 -10.95 -13.08 4.51
N ARG A 302 -12.00 -12.38 4.94
CA ARG A 302 -12.04 -10.94 5.18
C ARG A 302 -12.53 -10.75 6.61
N LEU A 303 -11.87 -9.89 7.37
CA LEU A 303 -12.27 -9.60 8.74
C LEU A 303 -13.23 -8.41 8.78
N GLY A 304 -14.23 -8.47 9.67
CA GLY A 304 -15.23 -7.43 9.83
C GLY A 304 -14.71 -6.21 10.61
N THR A 305 -15.43 -5.10 10.53
CA THR A 305 -15.05 -3.80 11.14
C THR A 305 -15.30 -3.71 12.65
N ALA A 306 -16.06 -4.65 13.23
CA ALA A 306 -16.43 -4.59 14.64
C ALA A 306 -15.30 -5.14 15.54
N GLY A 307 -14.67 -4.25 16.32
CA GLY A 307 -13.91 -4.62 17.52
C GLY A 307 -12.42 -4.95 17.37
N THR A 308 -11.84 -4.90 16.17
CA THR A 308 -10.40 -5.12 16.01
C THR A 308 -9.61 -3.81 16.09
N TRP A 309 -8.88 -3.63 17.18
CA TRP A 309 -7.93 -2.53 17.41
C TRP A 309 -6.85 -2.43 16.31
N LEU A 310 -6.66 -3.50 15.52
CA LEU A 310 -5.74 -3.57 14.38
C LEU A 310 -6.27 -3.06 13.04
N ARG A 311 -7.55 -2.67 12.92
CA ARG A 311 -8.22 -2.34 11.62
C ARG A 311 -7.64 -3.18 10.47
N PRO A 312 -7.86 -4.50 10.47
CA PRO A 312 -6.88 -5.50 10.07
C PRO A 312 -6.34 -5.25 8.67
N SER A 313 -5.19 -4.56 8.64
CA SER A 313 -4.31 -4.46 7.49
C SER A 313 -3.34 -5.64 7.46
N PHE A 314 -3.41 -6.56 8.45
CA PHE A 314 -2.57 -7.74 8.61
C PHE A 314 -3.28 -8.85 9.42
N PHE A 315 -2.71 -10.06 9.48
CA PHE A 315 -3.25 -11.20 10.25
C PHE A 315 -3.25 -10.94 11.76
N THR A 316 -4.30 -11.37 12.47
CA THR A 316 -4.33 -11.35 13.94
C THR A 316 -3.69 -12.62 14.51
N PRO A 317 -3.01 -12.56 15.68
CA PRO A 317 -2.45 -13.75 16.33
C PRO A 317 -3.51 -14.82 16.62
N THR A 318 -4.71 -14.41 17.08
CA THR A 318 -5.84 -15.33 17.35
C THR A 318 -6.32 -16.05 16.11
N LEU A 319 -6.41 -15.37 14.97
CA LEU A 319 -6.80 -16.00 13.71
C LEU A 319 -5.75 -17.01 13.25
N LEU A 320 -4.47 -16.65 13.33
CA LEU A 320 -3.36 -17.53 12.96
C LEU A 320 -3.36 -18.80 13.83
N ALA A 321 -3.52 -18.65 15.15
CA ALA A 321 -3.59 -19.76 16.10
C ALA A 321 -4.84 -20.63 15.90
N ALA A 322 -6.00 -20.03 15.61
CA ALA A 322 -7.24 -20.76 15.38
C ALA A 322 -7.15 -21.67 14.14
N VAL A 323 -6.62 -21.17 13.03
CA VAL A 323 -6.41 -21.97 11.80
C VAL A 323 -5.39 -23.08 12.06
N ASP A 324 -4.28 -22.76 12.73
CA ASP A 324 -3.23 -23.72 13.11
C ASP A 324 -3.78 -24.85 14.00
N GLY A 325 -4.64 -24.50 14.97
CA GLY A 325 -5.37 -25.44 15.81
C GLY A 325 -6.30 -26.37 15.01
N GLN A 326 -7.03 -25.85 14.03
CA GLN A 326 -7.86 -26.68 13.14
C GLN A 326 -7.04 -27.65 12.28
N VAL A 327 -5.86 -27.22 11.82
CA VAL A 327 -4.93 -28.07 11.06
C VAL A 327 -4.41 -29.21 11.93
N ARG A 328 -3.99 -28.92 13.16
CA ARG A 328 -3.52 -29.94 14.12
C ARG A 328 -4.60 -30.92 14.57
N ALA A 329 -5.84 -30.45 14.73
CA ALA A 329 -6.94 -31.30 15.16
C ALA A 329 -7.31 -32.37 14.12
N ALA A 330 -7.10 -32.08 12.83
CA ALA A 330 -7.46 -32.97 11.73
C ALA A 330 -6.48 -32.91 10.54
N PRO A 331 -5.19 -33.27 10.74
CA PRO A 331 -4.13 -33.03 9.74
C PRO A 331 -4.35 -33.77 8.43
N THR A 332 -5.10 -34.87 8.46
CA THR A 332 -5.42 -35.67 7.26
C THR A 332 -6.41 -34.98 6.31
N LEU A 333 -7.09 -33.92 6.74
CA LEU A 333 -7.98 -33.10 5.90
C LEU A 333 -7.22 -32.05 5.07
N TYR A 334 -6.04 -31.67 5.52
CA TYR A 334 -5.26 -30.60 4.92
C TYR A 334 -4.21 -31.15 3.96
N SER A 335 -3.87 -30.34 2.98
CA SER A 335 -2.84 -30.61 1.99
C SER A 335 -1.46 -30.57 2.66
N ARG A 336 -0.60 -31.52 2.30
CA ARG A 336 0.84 -31.46 2.67
C ARG A 336 1.61 -30.57 1.69
N GLU A 337 1.24 -30.62 0.41
CA GLU A 337 1.86 -29.85 -0.67
C GLU A 337 0.78 -29.32 -1.65
N PRO A 338 0.58 -27.99 -1.74
CA PRO A 338 1.27 -26.96 -0.97
C PRO A 338 0.89 -27.05 0.51
N LYS A 339 1.73 -26.45 1.36
CA LYS A 339 1.41 -26.30 2.78
C LYS A 339 0.15 -25.45 2.95
N MET A 340 -0.50 -25.60 4.10
CA MET A 340 -1.70 -24.83 4.41
C MET A 340 -1.41 -23.32 4.32
N ARG A 341 -2.34 -22.57 3.72
CA ARG A 341 -2.27 -21.11 3.62
C ARG A 341 -3.48 -20.45 4.27
N LEU A 342 -3.26 -19.30 4.89
CA LEU A 342 -4.31 -18.37 5.28
C LEU A 342 -4.21 -17.15 4.38
N VAL A 343 -5.26 -16.86 3.62
CA VAL A 343 -5.35 -15.71 2.71
C VAL A 343 -6.31 -14.67 3.29
N LEU A 344 -5.85 -13.45 3.50
CA LEU A 344 -6.62 -12.35 4.10
C LEU A 344 -6.75 -11.19 3.12
N ARG A 345 -7.98 -10.73 2.88
CA ARG A 345 -8.22 -9.40 2.31
C ARG A 345 -8.15 -8.36 3.43
N GLY A 346 -7.09 -7.56 3.43
CA GLY A 346 -6.93 -6.41 4.33
C GLY A 346 -7.87 -5.27 3.98
N TRP A 347 -8.13 -4.40 4.96
CA TRP A 347 -8.99 -3.23 4.77
C TRP A 347 -8.47 -2.24 3.71
N ASP A 348 -7.17 -2.21 3.50
CA ASP A 348 -6.50 -1.41 2.47
C ASP A 348 -6.69 -1.95 1.04
N GLY A 349 -7.46 -3.03 0.88
CA GLY A 349 -7.70 -3.72 -0.38
C GLY A 349 -6.60 -4.71 -0.76
N ARG A 350 -5.52 -4.84 0.03
CA ARG A 350 -4.45 -5.79 -0.25
C ARG A 350 -4.85 -7.21 0.11
N LEU A 351 -4.27 -8.16 -0.61
CA LEU A 351 -4.35 -9.59 -0.30
C LEU A 351 -3.04 -10.05 0.33
N TRP A 352 -3.15 -10.58 1.53
CA TRP A 352 -2.08 -11.21 2.29
C TRP A 352 -2.23 -12.72 2.23
N ALA A 353 -1.12 -13.46 2.13
CA ALA A 353 -1.09 -14.89 2.38
C ALA A 353 -0.03 -15.23 3.42
N TYR A 354 -0.40 -16.03 4.43
CA TYR A 354 0.54 -16.68 5.32
C TYR A 354 0.55 -18.18 5.01
N GLN A 355 1.71 -18.72 4.67
CA GLN A 355 1.94 -20.15 4.50
C GLN A 355 2.55 -20.72 5.76
N TYR A 356 1.82 -21.66 6.37
CA TYR A 356 2.24 -22.32 7.60
C TYR A 356 3.48 -23.18 7.35
N SER A 357 4.35 -23.24 8.35
CA SER A 357 5.58 -24.03 8.38
C SER A 357 5.30 -25.54 8.32
N GLY A 358 4.17 -25.97 8.88
CA GLY A 358 3.83 -27.37 9.07
C GLY A 358 4.54 -28.03 10.26
N THR A 359 5.09 -27.24 11.17
CA THR A 359 5.78 -27.67 12.41
C THR A 359 5.07 -27.12 13.66
N ASP A 360 5.57 -27.43 14.85
CA ASP A 360 5.03 -26.87 16.11
C ASP A 360 5.50 -25.41 16.38
N ALA A 361 6.25 -24.79 15.46
CA ALA A 361 6.85 -23.48 15.68
C ALA A 361 5.79 -22.38 15.86
N GLU A 362 4.69 -22.42 15.10
CA GLU A 362 3.56 -21.50 15.26
C GLU A 362 2.93 -21.62 16.64
N THR A 363 2.68 -22.84 17.13
CA THR A 363 2.13 -23.05 18.48
C THR A 363 3.06 -22.55 19.56
N ARG A 364 4.37 -22.77 19.41
CA ARG A 364 5.34 -22.31 20.41
C ARG A 364 5.42 -20.80 20.52
N TYR A 365 5.14 -20.10 19.41
CA TYR A 365 5.19 -18.64 19.38
C TYR A 365 3.84 -17.99 19.71
N LEU A 366 2.74 -18.49 19.15
CA LEU A 366 1.39 -17.95 19.32
C LEU A 366 0.68 -18.49 20.57
N ASP A 367 1.19 -19.57 21.18
CA ASP A 367 0.46 -20.40 22.14
C ASP A 367 -0.79 -21.06 21.50
N VAL A 368 -1.66 -21.67 22.30
CA VAL A 368 -2.85 -22.41 21.84
C VAL A 368 -3.88 -21.51 21.15
N ASP A 369 -4.07 -20.27 21.61
CA ASP A 369 -5.15 -19.39 21.18
C ASP A 369 -4.70 -18.03 20.61
N GLY A 370 -3.40 -17.69 20.66
CA GLY A 370 -2.91 -16.38 20.19
C GLY A 370 -3.23 -15.21 21.10
N VAL A 371 -3.98 -15.39 22.19
CA VAL A 371 -4.56 -14.29 22.99
C VAL A 371 -3.47 -13.50 23.71
N ALA A 372 -2.45 -14.17 24.23
CA ALA A 372 -1.34 -13.51 24.93
C ALA A 372 -0.58 -12.55 24.01
N ILE A 373 -0.23 -13.00 22.80
CA ILE A 373 0.45 -12.18 21.78
C ILE A 373 -0.47 -11.04 21.31
N GLU A 374 -1.75 -11.32 21.11
CA GLU A 374 -2.70 -10.28 20.70
C GLU A 374 -2.87 -9.18 21.77
N ASN A 375 -2.90 -9.55 23.05
CA ASN A 375 -2.91 -8.58 24.15
C ASN A 375 -1.61 -7.78 24.19
N GLN A 376 -0.44 -8.41 24.00
CA GLN A 376 0.83 -7.68 23.93
C GLN A 376 0.87 -6.67 22.79
N LEU A 377 0.33 -7.06 21.63
CA LEU A 377 0.21 -6.16 20.49
C LEU A 377 -0.76 -4.99 20.78
N ARG A 378 -1.90 -5.26 21.42
CA ARG A 378 -2.92 -4.26 21.81
C ARG A 378 -2.39 -3.28 22.86
N GLU A 379 -1.61 -3.77 23.81
CA GLU A 379 -0.96 -2.99 24.87
C GLU A 379 0.35 -2.34 24.40
N GLU A 380 0.74 -2.56 23.13
CA GLU A 380 1.96 -2.05 22.51
C GLU A 380 3.27 -2.51 23.19
N THR A 381 3.21 -3.57 24.00
CA THR A 381 4.41 -4.19 24.59
C THR A 381 5.16 -5.06 23.58
N LEU A 382 4.47 -5.56 22.56
CA LEU A 382 5.04 -6.18 21.36
C LEU A 382 4.70 -5.30 20.14
N PRO A 383 5.69 -4.76 19.43
CA PRO A 383 5.44 -4.05 18.18
C PRO A 383 5.00 -4.98 17.04
N LEU A 384 4.05 -4.54 16.20
CA LEU A 384 3.50 -5.31 15.07
C LEU A 384 4.58 -5.80 14.09
N VAL A 385 5.61 -4.99 13.86
CA VAL A 385 6.71 -5.34 12.94
C VAL A 385 7.53 -6.50 13.51
N LYS A 386 7.80 -6.53 14.82
CA LYS A 386 8.49 -7.66 15.46
C LYS A 386 7.66 -8.93 15.45
N PHE A 387 6.34 -8.81 15.60
CA PHE A 387 5.42 -9.92 15.42
C PHE A 387 5.50 -10.47 13.98
N ALA A 388 5.38 -9.59 12.97
CA ALA A 388 5.50 -9.98 11.57
C ALA A 388 6.87 -10.63 11.25
N GLN A 389 7.97 -10.12 11.82
CA GLN A 389 9.31 -10.72 11.70
C GLN A 389 9.39 -12.12 12.32
N SER A 390 8.78 -12.30 13.49
CA SER A 390 8.76 -13.61 14.16
C SER A 390 7.96 -14.61 13.32
N MET A 391 6.81 -14.19 12.78
CA MET A 391 6.01 -15.02 11.88
C MET A 391 6.71 -15.33 10.55
N LEU A 392 7.48 -14.39 9.99
CA LEU A 392 8.36 -14.60 8.83
C LEU A 392 9.51 -15.57 9.13
N GLY A 393 9.98 -15.61 10.38
CA GLY A 393 11.01 -16.58 10.81
C GLY A 393 10.47 -17.99 11.00
N ILE A 394 9.14 -18.16 11.08
CA ILE A 394 8.46 -19.42 11.32
C ILE A 394 7.88 -20.00 10.01
N GLY A 395 7.05 -19.22 9.34
CA GLY A 395 6.40 -19.57 8.07
C GLY A 395 6.80 -18.60 6.96
N GLU A 396 5.95 -18.46 5.95
CA GLU A 396 6.20 -17.55 4.84
C GLU A 396 5.03 -16.57 4.69
N ILE A 397 5.32 -15.27 4.56
CA ILE A 397 4.31 -14.24 4.30
C ILE A 397 4.49 -13.71 2.88
N VAL A 398 3.43 -13.80 2.10
CA VAL A 398 3.37 -13.43 0.69
C VAL A 398 2.34 -12.32 0.50
N THR A 399 2.70 -11.31 -0.30
CA THR A 399 1.77 -10.28 -0.78
C THR A 399 1.42 -10.55 -2.24
N PHE A 400 0.17 -10.33 -2.61
CA PHE A 400 -0.24 -10.40 -4.02
C PHE A 400 -0.28 -8.99 -4.62
N GLN A 401 0.38 -8.79 -5.76
CA GLN A 401 0.27 -7.52 -6.52
C GLN A 401 -1.09 -7.40 -7.22
N ARG A 402 -1.69 -8.53 -7.66
CA ARG A 402 -3.06 -8.60 -8.19
C ARG A 402 -3.81 -9.84 -7.68
N PRO A 403 -5.16 -9.83 -7.64
CA PRO A 403 -6.02 -10.95 -7.27
C PRO A 403 -5.74 -12.31 -7.94
N THR A 404 -5.12 -12.27 -9.12
CA THR A 404 -4.87 -13.42 -10.03
C THR A 404 -3.43 -13.88 -10.05
N ASP A 405 -2.50 -13.17 -9.39
CA ASP A 405 -1.08 -13.44 -9.53
C ASP A 405 -0.64 -14.64 -8.66
N PRO A 406 0.36 -15.42 -9.09
CA PRO A 406 1.01 -16.39 -8.22
C PRO A 406 1.70 -15.70 -7.03
N PRO A 407 1.84 -16.39 -5.88
CA PRO A 407 2.51 -15.82 -4.71
C PRO A 407 3.98 -15.47 -5.03
N SER A 408 4.41 -14.25 -4.69
CA SER A 408 5.83 -13.84 -4.71
C SER A 408 6.45 -13.93 -3.31
N GLU A 409 7.57 -14.65 -3.19
CA GLU A 409 8.26 -14.92 -1.92
C GLU A 409 8.82 -13.65 -1.25
N GLY A 410 8.66 -13.53 0.08
CA GLY A 410 9.56 -12.72 0.94
C GLY A 410 9.44 -11.19 0.92
N VAL A 411 8.32 -10.62 0.46
CA VAL A 411 8.28 -9.26 -0.13
C VAL A 411 8.01 -8.09 0.83
N LEU A 412 7.59 -8.32 2.08
CA LEU A 412 7.05 -7.25 2.95
C LEU A 412 8.03 -6.10 3.23
N ALA A 413 9.27 -6.43 3.58
CA ALA A 413 10.30 -5.47 3.95
C ALA A 413 11.05 -4.92 2.73
N GLN A 414 11.46 -5.83 1.85
CA GLN A 414 12.38 -5.53 0.76
C GLN A 414 11.70 -4.75 -0.37
N ALA A 415 10.49 -5.13 -0.81
CA ALA A 415 9.81 -4.37 -1.85
C ALA A 415 9.30 -3.01 -1.36
N SER A 416 8.90 -2.91 -0.08
CA SER A 416 8.51 -1.63 0.51
C SER A 416 9.69 -0.67 0.60
N PHE A 417 10.88 -1.15 0.97
CA PHE A 417 12.08 -0.33 0.98
C PHE A 417 12.57 0.00 -0.44
N GLU A 418 12.57 -0.95 -1.38
CA GLU A 418 12.94 -0.67 -2.79
C GLU A 418 12.04 0.42 -3.40
N GLN A 419 10.75 0.43 -3.04
CA GLN A 419 9.83 1.47 -3.46
C GLN A 419 10.12 2.82 -2.78
N LEU A 420 10.44 2.83 -1.49
CA LEU A 420 10.90 4.03 -0.78
C LEU A 420 12.20 4.57 -1.39
N GLN A 421 13.17 3.70 -1.68
CA GLN A 421 14.49 4.03 -2.21
C GLN A 421 14.41 4.77 -3.55
N LYS A 422 13.47 4.38 -4.43
CA LYS A 422 13.22 5.07 -5.71
C LYS A 422 12.80 6.53 -5.54
N THR A 423 12.27 6.90 -4.38
CA THR A 423 11.76 8.25 -4.09
C THR A 423 12.64 9.03 -3.11
N MET A 424 13.75 8.44 -2.65
CA MET A 424 14.66 9.10 -1.73
C MET A 424 15.33 10.32 -2.38
N SER A 425 15.74 11.26 -1.53
CA SER A 425 16.55 12.39 -1.96
C SER A 425 17.92 11.96 -2.48
N PRO A 426 18.63 12.85 -3.18
CA PRO A 426 20.09 12.77 -3.28
C PRO A 426 20.76 12.66 -1.90
N ALA A 427 22.04 12.29 -1.88
CA ALA A 427 22.80 12.15 -0.64
C ALA A 427 23.32 13.50 -0.12
N PHE A 428 23.27 13.69 1.20
CA PHE A 428 23.70 14.88 1.93
C PHE A 428 24.78 14.53 2.95
N ILE A 429 25.59 15.51 3.33
CA ILE A 429 26.64 15.34 4.35
C ILE A 429 26.14 15.57 5.77
N THR A 430 24.94 16.15 5.93
CA THR A 430 24.28 16.31 7.23
C THR A 430 22.83 15.83 7.18
N ALA A 431 22.33 15.34 8.32
CA ALA A 431 20.91 15.02 8.47
C ALA A 431 20.01 16.25 8.34
N ASP A 432 20.50 17.42 8.79
CA ASP A 432 19.73 18.68 8.75
C ASP A 432 19.47 19.14 7.32
N ASP A 433 20.45 18.99 6.42
CA ASP A 433 20.28 19.34 5.00
C ASP A 433 19.33 18.38 4.29
N ALA A 434 19.37 17.08 4.61
CA ALA A 434 18.38 16.11 4.11
C ALA A 434 16.96 16.45 4.61
N ALA A 435 16.80 16.87 5.86
CA ALA A 435 15.52 17.32 6.39
C ALA A 435 15.03 18.62 5.72
N ARG A 436 15.92 19.61 5.52
CA ARG A 436 15.61 20.85 4.78
C ARG A 436 15.16 20.55 3.36
N TYR A 437 15.83 19.63 2.67
CA TYR A 437 15.47 19.23 1.33
C TYR A 437 14.04 18.69 1.24
N LEU A 438 13.63 17.87 2.21
CA LEU A 438 12.24 17.41 2.30
C LEU A 438 11.28 18.54 2.64
N HIS A 439 11.67 19.47 3.53
CA HIS A 439 10.85 20.63 3.89
C HIS A 439 10.58 21.58 2.72
N GLU A 440 11.58 21.83 1.88
CA GLU A 440 11.52 22.78 0.75
C GLU A 440 10.83 22.21 -0.49
N ARG A 441 10.65 20.89 -0.57
CA ARG A 441 10.00 20.26 -1.72
C ARG A 441 8.52 20.63 -1.80
N PRO A 442 7.95 20.73 -3.01
CA PRO A 442 6.51 20.87 -3.16
C PRO A 442 5.79 19.61 -2.70
N HIS A 443 4.93 19.75 -1.69
CA HIS A 443 3.97 18.71 -1.26
C HIS A 443 2.67 19.36 -0.83
N ALA A 444 1.55 18.66 -1.06
CA ALA A 444 0.23 19.12 -0.64
C ALA A 444 0.14 19.08 0.90
N ARG A 445 0.02 20.26 1.54
CA ARG A 445 -0.18 20.41 2.99
C ARG A 445 -1.64 20.26 3.42
N GLU A 446 -2.38 19.38 2.74
CA GLU A 446 -3.80 19.11 2.96
C GLU A 446 -4.03 18.16 4.13
N ALA A 447 -3.11 17.21 4.31
CA ALA A 447 -3.15 16.22 5.37
C ALA A 447 -1.76 16.07 6.02
N LEU A 448 -1.75 15.47 7.20
CA LEU A 448 -0.52 15.13 7.90
C LEU A 448 0.33 14.16 7.08
N GLN A 449 1.62 14.46 6.96
CA GLN A 449 2.59 13.63 6.26
C GLN A 449 3.84 13.46 7.11
N LEU A 450 4.51 12.32 6.95
CA LEU A 450 5.77 12.01 7.59
C LEU A 450 6.87 11.82 6.55
N GLY A 451 8.11 12.00 6.96
CA GLY A 451 9.27 11.52 6.23
C GLY A 451 10.37 11.10 7.19
N TYR A 452 11.38 10.42 6.67
CA TYR A 452 12.49 9.92 7.46
C TYR A 452 13.80 10.43 6.89
N VAL A 453 14.69 10.83 7.78
CA VAL A 453 16.10 11.03 7.46
C VAL A 453 16.85 9.77 7.87
N LEU A 454 17.53 9.16 6.91
CA LEU A 454 18.27 7.93 7.07
C LEU A 454 19.75 8.22 6.84
N GLN A 455 20.60 7.65 7.68
CA GLN A 455 22.04 7.63 7.48
C GLN A 455 22.45 6.30 6.87
N ARG A 456 23.33 6.37 5.87
CA ARG A 456 23.91 5.24 5.15
C ARG A 456 25.23 4.82 5.80
N ASP A 457 25.74 3.63 5.45
CA ASP A 457 27.03 3.13 5.93
C ASP A 457 28.25 3.97 5.48
N ASP A 458 28.12 4.76 4.42
CA ASP A 458 29.13 5.73 3.98
C ASP A 458 29.06 7.07 4.73
N ASP A 459 28.30 7.11 5.83
CA ASP A 459 28.01 8.27 6.68
C ASP A 459 27.23 9.41 6.01
N LEU A 460 26.76 9.23 4.77
CA LEU A 460 25.89 10.18 4.09
C LEU A 460 24.43 10.01 4.52
N PHE A 461 23.63 11.05 4.32
CA PHE A 461 22.23 11.12 4.72
C PHE A 461 21.31 11.24 3.51
N VAL A 462 20.15 10.61 3.56
CA VAL A 462 19.07 10.76 2.57
C VAL A 462 17.75 10.97 3.30
N SER A 463 16.82 11.68 2.68
CA SER A 463 15.44 11.76 3.14
C SER A 463 14.53 10.88 2.27
N THR A 464 13.47 10.33 2.84
CA THR A 464 12.37 9.78 2.05
C THR A 464 11.58 10.91 1.38
N ALA A 465 10.68 10.57 0.45
CA ALA A 465 9.59 11.47 0.07
C ALA A 465 8.61 11.66 1.24
N ALA A 466 7.72 12.66 1.14
CA ALA A 466 6.63 12.83 2.08
C ALA A 466 5.61 11.68 1.93
N ILE A 467 5.31 11.02 3.04
CA ILE A 467 4.46 9.84 3.12
C ILE A 467 3.17 10.26 3.82
N GLY A 468 2.05 10.23 3.11
CA GLY A 468 0.71 10.45 3.70
C GLY A 468 0.17 9.19 4.36
N GLU A 469 -0.85 9.33 5.21
CA GLU A 469 -1.41 8.22 6.00
C GLU A 469 -1.90 7.08 5.12
N SER A 470 -2.64 7.39 4.06
CA SER A 470 -3.12 6.38 3.11
C SER A 470 -1.97 5.71 2.36
N ALA A 471 -0.83 6.37 2.17
CA ALA A 471 0.35 5.76 1.57
C ALA A 471 1.09 4.89 2.58
N LEU A 472 1.22 5.33 3.83
CA LEU A 472 1.79 4.53 4.93
C LEU A 472 0.96 3.26 5.16
N SER A 473 -0.36 3.38 5.22
CA SER A 473 -1.28 2.25 5.38
C SER A 473 -1.21 1.34 4.16
N ARG A 474 -1.38 1.89 2.94
CA ARG A 474 -1.34 1.09 1.71
C ARG A 474 0.03 0.54 1.34
N GLN A 475 1.15 1.10 1.80
CA GLN A 475 2.49 0.61 1.42
C GLN A 475 3.07 -0.29 2.50
N LEU A 476 2.85 0.04 3.77
CA LEU A 476 3.55 -0.54 4.92
C LEU A 476 2.61 -1.19 5.94
N GLY A 477 1.28 -1.06 5.79
CA GLY A 477 0.29 -1.61 6.73
C GLY A 477 0.24 -0.86 8.06
N LEU A 478 0.68 0.40 8.09
CA LEU A 478 0.83 1.21 9.31
C LEU A 478 -0.02 2.48 9.23
N THR A 479 -0.61 2.88 10.35
CA THR A 479 -1.40 4.12 10.51
C THR A 479 -0.63 5.13 11.35
N PHE A 480 -1.04 6.41 11.31
CA PHE A 480 -0.41 7.42 12.16
C PHE A 480 -0.92 7.34 13.60
N ASP A 481 -2.23 7.14 13.84
CA ASP A 481 -2.86 6.93 15.17
C ASP A 481 -2.23 7.68 16.37
N GLY A 482 -1.72 8.90 16.15
CA GLY A 482 -1.00 9.70 17.16
C GLY A 482 0.40 9.17 17.58
N LYS A 483 0.96 8.19 16.86
CA LYS A 483 2.23 7.54 17.15
C LYS A 483 3.23 7.71 16.01
N ILE A 484 4.49 7.89 16.39
CA ILE A 484 5.59 7.84 15.44
C ILE A 484 5.84 6.38 15.07
N VAL A 485 5.72 6.07 13.79
CA VAL A 485 6.20 4.82 13.22
C VAL A 485 7.74 4.85 13.22
N THR A 486 8.37 4.19 14.19
CA THR A 486 9.84 4.14 14.31
C THR A 486 10.43 2.83 13.79
N GLU A 487 9.59 1.96 13.23
CA GLU A 487 9.91 0.58 12.88
C GLU A 487 9.74 0.27 11.37
N LEU A 488 10.00 1.23 10.48
CA LEU A 488 10.19 0.86 9.07
C LEU A 488 11.29 -0.20 8.98
N PHE A 489 11.07 -1.19 8.12
CA PHE A 489 12.09 -2.14 7.70
C PHE A 489 13.18 -1.40 6.93
N LEU A 490 14.27 -1.04 7.61
CA LEU A 490 15.47 -0.56 6.97
C LEU A 490 16.33 -1.78 6.61
N PRO A 491 16.78 -1.93 5.34
CA PRO A 491 17.73 -2.96 4.98
C PRO A 491 19.08 -2.70 5.65
N THR A 492 19.96 -3.70 5.57
CA THR A 492 21.33 -3.56 6.02
C THR A 492 21.99 -2.35 5.37
N GLY A 493 22.62 -1.52 6.20
CA GLY A 493 23.35 -0.33 5.79
C GLY A 493 22.61 0.99 5.85
N TYR A 494 21.41 1.02 6.44
CA TYR A 494 20.66 2.23 6.78
C TYR A 494 20.32 2.28 8.27
N ARG A 495 20.43 3.47 8.87
CA ARG A 495 20.04 3.76 10.26
C ARG A 495 19.24 5.05 10.34
N TYR A 496 18.33 5.17 11.32
CA TYR A 496 17.58 6.41 11.51
C TYR A 496 18.49 7.55 11.97
N ALA A 497 18.37 8.69 11.29
CA ALA A 497 18.97 9.96 11.68
C ALA A 497 17.92 11.00 12.08
N GLY A 498 16.66 10.81 11.69
CA GLY A 498 15.54 11.56 12.25
C GLY A 498 14.20 11.27 11.58
N LEU A 499 13.14 11.79 12.19
CA LEU A 499 11.78 11.81 11.65
C LEU A 499 11.43 13.25 11.28
N VAL A 500 10.84 13.45 10.11
CA VAL A 500 10.30 14.73 9.66
C VAL A 500 8.78 14.66 9.73
N VAL A 501 8.17 15.52 10.55
CA VAL A 501 6.72 15.72 10.59
C VAL A 501 6.38 16.92 9.72
N LEU A 502 5.59 16.71 8.68
CA LEU A 502 5.12 17.76 7.78
C LEU A 502 3.69 18.12 8.18
N MET A 503 3.55 19.25 8.86
CA MET A 503 2.26 19.68 9.37
C MET A 503 1.36 20.23 8.26
N PRO A 504 0.08 19.82 8.24
CA PRO A 504 -0.92 20.39 7.35
C PRO A 504 -1.26 21.82 7.78
N ASN A 505 -1.80 22.60 6.85
CA ASN A 505 -2.28 23.94 7.16
C ASN A 505 -3.70 23.88 7.74
N ILE A 506 -3.79 23.68 9.06
CA ILE A 506 -5.04 23.61 9.81
C ILE A 506 -5.26 24.84 10.70
N LEU A 507 -4.85 26.02 10.24
CA LEU A 507 -4.85 27.25 11.04
C LEU A 507 -6.20 27.54 11.70
N GLU A 508 -7.30 27.45 10.94
CA GLU A 508 -8.63 27.76 11.47
C GLU A 508 -9.10 26.73 12.51
N THR A 509 -8.81 25.44 12.29
CA THR A 509 -9.07 24.39 13.28
C THR A 509 -8.25 24.59 14.55
N ALA A 510 -6.97 24.97 14.41
CA ALA A 510 -6.11 25.26 15.55
C ALA A 510 -6.64 26.45 16.37
N LYS A 511 -7.13 27.51 15.71
CA LYS A 511 -7.78 28.66 16.38
C LYS A 511 -9.02 28.23 17.18
N GLN A 512 -9.84 27.33 16.66
CA GLN A 512 -11.05 26.84 17.35
C GLN A 512 -10.73 26.03 18.61
N GLY A 513 -9.62 25.30 18.62
CA GLY A 513 -9.19 24.49 19.77
C GLY A 513 -8.49 25.28 20.88
N LEU A 514 -8.07 26.52 20.62
CA LEU A 514 -7.39 27.37 21.58
C LEU A 514 -8.41 28.20 22.39
N GLY A 515 -8.32 28.14 23.72
CA GLY A 515 -9.32 28.70 24.64
C GLY A 515 -9.42 30.24 24.68
N GLY A 516 -10.37 30.72 25.50
CA GLY A 516 -10.71 32.14 25.67
C GLY A 516 -9.57 32.99 26.23
N ARG A 517 -9.33 34.13 25.59
CA ARG A 517 -8.41 35.19 25.99
C ARG A 517 -9.16 36.51 25.93
N THR A 518 -8.85 37.44 26.82
CA THR A 518 -9.43 38.79 26.72
C THR A 518 -8.53 39.70 25.89
N ASP A 519 -9.11 40.73 25.29
CA ASP A 519 -8.34 41.74 24.55
C ASP A 519 -7.30 42.43 25.46
N ASP A 520 -7.64 42.62 26.74
CA ASP A 520 -6.72 43.16 27.75
C ASP A 520 -5.49 42.25 28.00
N GLU A 521 -5.68 40.92 28.03
CA GLU A 521 -4.56 39.97 28.18
C GLU A 521 -3.61 40.01 26.99
N VAL A 522 -4.14 40.24 25.79
CA VAL A 522 -3.34 40.37 24.56
C VAL A 522 -2.64 41.73 24.51
N GLN A 523 -3.34 42.83 24.80
CA GLN A 523 -2.77 44.18 24.79
C GLN A 523 -1.68 44.39 25.84
N GLN A 524 -1.81 43.76 27.02
CA GLN A 524 -0.78 43.77 28.06
C GLN A 524 0.38 42.80 27.77
N GLY A 525 0.34 42.06 26.67
CA GLY A 525 1.38 41.08 26.30
C GLY A 525 1.45 39.86 27.21
N LYS A 526 0.39 39.58 27.98
CA LYS A 526 0.30 38.39 28.86
C LYS A 526 0.02 37.12 28.06
N LYS A 527 -0.73 37.25 26.96
CA LYS A 527 -1.01 36.16 26.01
C LYS A 527 -0.73 36.61 24.58
N LEU A 528 -0.40 35.65 23.73
CA LEU A 528 -0.30 35.88 22.28
C LEU A 528 -1.70 36.10 21.68
N SER A 529 -1.75 36.79 20.54
CA SER A 529 -2.96 36.84 19.73
C SER A 529 -3.40 35.42 19.34
N LEU A 530 -4.69 35.20 19.08
CA LEU A 530 -5.20 33.88 18.68
C LEU A 530 -4.52 33.34 17.43
N GLU A 531 -4.26 34.22 16.47
CA GLU A 531 -3.56 33.86 15.24
C GLU A 531 -2.09 33.50 15.51
N ASP A 532 -1.41 34.27 16.35
CA ASP A 532 0.01 34.03 16.65
C ASP A 532 0.22 32.77 17.47
N GLU A 533 -0.65 32.50 18.44
CA GLU A 533 -0.59 31.26 19.21
C GLU A 533 -0.85 30.04 18.31
N ALA A 534 -1.83 30.11 17.39
CA ALA A 534 -2.11 29.04 16.45
C ALA A 534 -0.94 28.80 15.47
N LYS A 535 -0.30 29.87 14.98
CA LYS A 535 0.90 29.76 14.12
C LYS A 535 2.08 29.16 14.86
N LEU A 536 2.30 29.55 16.12
CA LEU A 536 3.33 28.97 16.97
C LEU A 536 3.05 27.50 17.29
N TYR A 537 1.79 27.15 17.56
CA TYR A 537 1.34 25.78 17.78
C TYR A 537 1.63 24.88 16.57
N LEU A 538 1.29 25.34 15.36
CA LEU A 538 1.60 24.62 14.12
C LEU A 538 3.07 24.65 13.72
N SER A 539 3.89 25.43 14.44
CA SER A 539 5.35 25.49 14.25
C SER A 539 6.14 24.76 15.33
N THR A 540 5.46 24.19 16.34
CA THR A 540 6.06 23.50 17.49
C THR A 540 5.59 22.05 17.53
N PRO A 541 6.39 21.06 17.97
CA PRO A 541 5.93 19.69 18.05
C PRO A 541 4.72 19.57 18.96
N ASN A 542 3.63 18.98 18.45
CA ASN A 542 2.39 18.82 19.22
C ASN A 542 2.55 17.78 20.35
N TYR A 543 1.54 17.66 21.21
CA TYR A 543 1.57 16.77 22.36
C TYR A 543 1.72 15.30 21.98
N GLU A 544 1.02 14.84 20.94
CA GLU A 544 1.03 13.45 20.49
C GLU A 544 2.41 13.02 19.97
N PHE A 545 2.97 13.80 19.03
CA PHE A 545 4.30 13.52 18.49
C PHE A 545 5.39 13.64 19.55
N THR A 546 5.29 14.62 20.45
CA THR A 546 6.24 14.77 21.56
C THR A 546 6.18 13.58 22.50
N ALA A 547 4.97 13.19 22.93
CA ALA A 547 4.76 12.05 23.82
C ALA A 547 5.30 10.75 23.20
N SER A 548 4.99 10.52 21.93
CA SER A 548 5.46 9.34 21.19
C SER A 548 6.99 9.36 21.03
N PHE A 549 7.58 10.49 20.63
CA PHE A 549 9.02 10.61 20.38
C PHE A 549 9.89 10.39 21.62
N LEU A 550 9.43 10.88 22.77
CA LEU A 550 10.16 10.80 24.04
C LEU A 550 10.03 9.45 24.75
N THR A 551 9.21 8.53 24.21
CA THR A 551 8.99 7.19 24.79
C THR A 551 10.29 6.37 24.79
N ALA A 552 10.48 5.56 25.84
CA ALA A 552 11.64 4.67 25.94
C ALA A 552 11.74 3.72 24.73
N GLY A 553 12.98 3.45 24.27
CA GLY A 553 13.23 2.50 23.19
C GLY A 553 13.08 3.03 21.76
N VAL A 554 12.61 4.27 21.57
CA VAL A 554 12.57 4.93 20.25
C VAL A 554 13.99 5.09 19.69
N LYS A 555 14.26 4.48 18.53
CA LYS A 555 15.58 4.47 17.87
C LYS A 555 15.88 5.71 17.02
N VAL A 556 14.91 6.61 16.88
CA VAL A 556 15.05 7.83 16.07
C VAL A 556 15.69 8.93 16.93
N PRO A 557 16.85 9.49 16.55
CA PRO A 557 17.61 10.40 17.42
C PRO A 557 17.13 11.86 17.37
N ALA A 558 16.44 12.27 16.30
CA ALA A 558 15.98 13.65 16.12
C ALA A 558 14.57 13.71 15.52
N LEU A 559 13.79 14.71 15.98
CA LEU A 559 12.49 15.07 15.45
C LEU A 559 12.59 16.41 14.72
N TYR A 560 12.36 16.41 13.42
CA TYR A 560 12.24 17.60 12.59
C TYR A 560 10.75 17.92 12.42
N TYR A 561 10.39 19.19 12.62
CA TYR A 561 9.01 19.64 12.54
C TYR A 561 8.89 20.76 11.51
N SER A 562 8.24 20.45 10.39
CA SER A 562 8.02 21.35 9.27
C SER A 562 6.65 22.02 9.41
N SER A 563 6.67 23.30 9.74
CA SER A 563 5.49 24.16 9.79
C SER A 563 4.92 24.44 8.39
N PRO A 564 3.60 24.68 8.25
CA PRO A 564 3.03 25.32 7.07
C PRO A 564 3.43 26.79 6.92
N PHE A 565 4.02 27.40 7.97
CA PHE A 565 4.49 28.80 8.00
C PHE A 565 6.01 28.89 7.91
N GLU A 566 6.60 28.16 6.95
CA GLU A 566 8.01 28.22 6.52
C GLU A 566 9.08 27.78 7.53
N SER A 567 8.75 27.61 8.81
CA SER A 567 9.74 27.17 9.79
C SER A 567 10.01 25.66 9.74
N LEU A 568 11.27 25.31 9.94
CA LEU A 568 11.73 23.96 10.19
C LEU A 568 12.52 23.98 11.49
N ILE A 569 12.03 23.28 12.51
CA ILE A 569 12.73 23.13 13.78
C ILE A 569 13.16 21.67 13.97
N LYS A 570 14.18 21.47 14.82
CA LYS A 570 14.73 20.17 15.15
C LYS A 570 14.85 20.03 16.66
N TYR A 571 14.28 18.97 17.21
CA TYR A 571 14.49 18.55 18.58
C TYR A 571 15.41 17.31 18.61
N VAL A 572 16.50 17.37 19.36
CA VAL A 572 17.44 16.25 19.56
C VAL A 572 17.17 15.62 20.91
N ARG A 573 16.88 14.33 20.87
CA ARG A 573 16.59 13.52 22.05
C ARG A 573 17.86 13.28 22.86
N SER A 574 17.76 13.36 24.19
CA SER A 574 18.87 13.04 25.12
C SER A 574 18.68 11.71 25.87
N ASP A 575 17.53 11.05 25.68
CA ASP A 575 17.10 9.79 26.31
C ASP A 575 17.21 9.79 27.85
N THR A 576 16.91 10.95 28.44
CA THR A 576 16.97 11.14 29.88
C THR A 576 15.68 10.65 30.57
N GLN A 577 15.75 10.40 31.88
CA GLN A 577 14.55 10.06 32.65
C GLN A 577 13.51 11.20 32.63
N LEU A 578 13.97 12.46 32.62
CA LEU A 578 13.10 13.63 32.55
C LEU A 578 12.27 13.68 31.26
N GLU A 579 12.85 13.29 30.12
CA GLU A 579 12.11 13.16 28.86
C GLU A 579 11.04 12.07 28.94
N ARG A 580 11.36 10.92 29.56
CA ARG A 580 10.43 9.80 29.74
C ARG A 580 9.28 10.14 30.68
N ASP A 581 9.56 10.83 31.78
CA ASP A 581 8.54 11.29 32.72
C ASP A 581 7.60 12.30 32.05
N PHE A 582 8.14 13.20 31.22
CA PHE A 582 7.33 14.13 30.45
C PHE A 582 6.48 13.44 29.37
N SER A 583 7.03 12.41 28.70
CA SER A 583 6.26 11.54 27.79
C SER A 583 5.06 10.92 28.50
N GLY A 584 5.27 10.32 29.68
CA GLY A 584 4.21 9.71 30.49
C GLY A 584 3.14 10.73 30.91
N PHE A 585 3.56 11.92 31.33
CA PHE A 585 2.65 13.03 31.64
C PHE A 585 1.78 13.42 30.46
N LEU A 586 2.37 13.61 29.27
CA LEU A 586 1.61 14.00 28.07
C LEU A 586 0.62 12.91 27.65
N ARG A 587 1.01 11.63 27.71
CA ARG A 587 0.12 10.50 27.42
C ARG A 587 -1.08 10.46 28.37
N GLU A 588 -0.85 10.67 29.66
CA GLU A 588 -1.94 10.72 30.64
C GLU A 588 -2.85 11.93 30.41
N ALA A 589 -2.28 13.11 30.13
CA ALA A 589 -3.06 14.31 29.82
C ALA A 589 -3.94 14.15 28.58
N LEU A 590 -3.41 13.51 27.52
CA LEU A 590 -4.17 13.17 26.31
C LEU A 590 -5.29 12.17 26.61
N ARG A 591 -5.05 11.18 27.47
CA ARG A 591 -6.03 10.17 27.88
C ARG A 591 -7.20 10.77 28.67
N VAL A 592 -6.92 11.68 29.60
CA VAL A 592 -7.95 12.32 30.45
C VAL A 592 -8.47 13.65 29.90
N GLN A 593 -7.96 14.09 28.75
CA GLN A 593 -8.29 15.35 28.08
C GLN A 593 -8.13 16.59 29.00
N SER A 594 -7.14 16.58 29.89
CA SER A 594 -6.91 17.66 30.84
C SER A 594 -5.43 17.76 31.22
N PHE A 595 -4.91 18.99 31.24
CA PHE A 595 -3.59 19.29 31.74
C PHE A 595 -3.67 19.73 33.20
N LYS A 596 -3.02 18.98 34.09
CA LYS A 596 -2.80 19.43 35.46
C LYS A 596 -1.53 20.30 35.49
N PRO A 597 -1.55 21.50 36.10
CA PRO A 597 -0.37 22.33 36.24
C PRO A 597 0.76 21.54 36.91
N GLN A 598 1.95 21.57 36.32
CA GLN A 598 3.14 20.97 36.91
C GLN A 598 3.87 21.96 37.82
N LEU A 599 4.60 21.44 38.81
CA LEU A 599 5.40 22.25 39.74
C LEU A 599 6.52 23.05 39.05
N ASP A 600 6.90 22.66 37.83
CA ASP A 600 7.93 23.31 37.03
C ASP A 600 7.39 24.42 36.10
N GLY A 601 6.10 24.78 36.28
CA GLY A 601 5.43 25.84 35.54
C GLY A 601 4.80 25.42 34.22
N PHE A 602 4.88 24.14 33.81
CA PHE A 602 4.21 23.70 32.59
C PHE A 602 2.68 23.71 32.76
N ASP A 603 2.01 24.54 31.97
CA ASP A 603 0.56 24.78 32.02
C ASP A 603 -0.21 24.24 30.80
N GLY A 604 0.50 23.60 29.86
CA GLY A 604 -0.10 23.13 28.61
C GLY A 604 -0.24 24.20 27.52
N SER A 605 0.33 25.40 27.71
CA SER A 605 0.45 26.38 26.63
C SER A 605 1.58 26.01 25.67
N VAL A 606 1.48 26.48 24.41
CA VAL A 606 2.52 26.23 23.40
C VAL A 606 3.86 26.89 23.78
N VAL A 607 3.83 28.05 24.44
CA VAL A 607 5.04 28.75 24.90
C VAL A 607 5.76 27.91 25.96
N GLU A 608 5.03 27.36 26.92
CA GLU A 608 5.60 26.46 27.92
C GLU A 608 6.04 25.13 27.33
N MET A 609 5.40 24.62 26.27
CA MET A 609 5.89 23.47 25.51
C MET A 609 7.29 23.73 24.94
N VAL A 610 7.51 24.86 24.26
CA VAL A 610 8.84 25.21 23.75
C VAL A 610 9.85 25.30 24.88
N ARG A 611 9.53 26.02 25.97
CA ARG A 611 10.42 26.15 27.14
C ARG A 611 10.72 24.82 27.81
N LYS A 612 9.74 23.92 27.89
CA LYS A 612 9.91 22.57 28.44
C LYS A 612 10.85 21.75 27.56
N LEU A 613 10.68 21.75 26.24
CA LEU A 613 11.59 21.07 25.31
C LEU A 613 13.02 21.63 25.38
N VAL A 614 13.19 22.95 25.46
CA VAL A 614 14.51 23.58 25.64
C VAL A 614 15.19 23.15 26.96
N ARG A 615 14.42 22.88 28.02
CA ARG A 615 14.95 22.38 29.31
C ARG A 615 15.30 20.89 29.26
N LEU A 616 14.56 20.10 28.47
CA LEU A 616 14.71 18.64 28.41
C LEU A 616 15.82 18.16 27.46
N GLY A 617 16.06 18.89 26.37
CA GLY A 617 17.00 18.49 25.32
C GLY A 617 17.47 19.67 24.48
N GLU A 618 17.87 19.41 23.24
CA GLU A 618 18.28 20.48 22.33
C GLU A 618 17.22 20.78 21.29
N LEU A 619 16.70 22.01 21.32
CA LEU A 619 15.79 22.52 20.31
C LEU A 619 16.52 23.54 19.42
N HIS A 620 16.44 23.37 18.11
CA HIS A 620 17.13 24.18 17.10
C HIS A 620 16.15 24.69 16.05
N VAL A 621 16.35 25.92 15.58
CA VAL A 621 15.66 26.48 14.41
C VAL A 621 16.57 26.33 13.20
N LEU A 622 16.17 25.48 12.23
CA LEU A 622 16.94 25.21 11.00
C LEU A 622 16.51 26.09 9.83
N GLN A 623 15.24 26.48 9.81
CA GLN A 623 14.66 27.50 8.94
C GLN A 623 13.68 28.33 9.77
N SER A 624 13.81 29.65 9.70
CA SER A 624 13.10 30.57 10.60
C SER A 624 11.80 31.08 9.99
N SER A 625 10.92 31.57 10.86
CA SER A 625 9.68 32.29 10.53
C SER A 625 9.48 33.42 11.54
N PRO A 626 8.46 34.29 11.38
CA PRO A 626 8.17 35.34 12.36
C PRO A 626 7.99 34.82 13.79
N ALA A 627 7.42 33.61 13.97
CA ALA A 627 7.24 32.99 15.28
C ALA A 627 8.57 32.75 16.04
N TRP A 628 9.67 32.58 15.29
CA TRP A 628 11.02 32.39 15.81
C TRP A 628 11.88 33.66 15.72
N GLY A 629 11.27 34.81 15.42
CA GLY A 629 11.95 36.11 15.35
C GLY A 629 13.05 36.18 14.30
N GLY A 630 12.94 35.42 13.20
CA GLY A 630 13.96 35.38 12.14
C GLY A 630 15.31 34.77 12.58
N SER A 631 15.36 34.12 13.75
CA SER A 631 16.60 33.57 14.31
C SER A 631 16.82 32.12 13.91
N LEU A 632 18.09 31.70 13.85
CA LEU A 632 18.53 30.34 13.53
C LEU A 632 19.40 29.77 14.64
N GLY A 633 19.51 28.45 14.70
CA GLY A 633 20.36 27.72 15.64
C GLY A 633 19.66 27.29 16.93
N LYS A 634 20.46 26.87 17.92
CA LYS A 634 19.97 26.37 19.21
C LYS A 634 19.19 27.45 19.96
N ILE A 635 17.98 27.11 20.38
CA ILE A 635 17.09 27.99 21.14
C ILE A 635 17.64 28.16 22.57
N PRO A 636 17.83 29.39 23.06
CA PRO A 636 18.33 29.64 24.42
C PRO A 636 17.23 29.47 25.48
N SER A 637 17.61 29.28 26.73
CA SER A 637 16.68 29.17 27.87
C SER A 637 15.83 30.42 28.09
N MET A 638 16.34 31.60 27.73
CA MET A 638 15.64 32.89 27.82
C MET A 638 14.77 33.21 26.59
N TRP A 639 14.44 32.20 25.78
CA TRP A 639 13.65 32.38 24.57
C TRP A 639 12.26 32.96 24.85
N SER A 640 11.79 33.79 23.92
CA SER A 640 10.46 34.38 23.90
C SER A 640 9.89 34.33 22.49
N ALA A 641 8.63 33.94 22.35
CA ALA A 641 7.94 33.87 21.07
C ALA A 641 7.99 35.22 20.32
N TYR A 642 8.15 35.15 18.99
CA TYR A 642 8.19 36.32 18.09
C TYR A 642 9.33 37.32 18.33
N ARG A 643 10.32 36.98 19.16
CA ARG A 643 11.51 37.80 19.39
C ARG A 643 12.75 37.12 18.85
N SER A 644 13.62 37.91 18.25
CA SER A 644 14.92 37.42 17.78
C SER A 644 15.79 37.01 18.97
N PHE A 645 16.61 35.97 18.78
CA PHE A 645 17.60 35.51 19.74
C PHE A 645 18.95 35.30 19.07
N THR A 646 20.02 35.36 19.86
CA THR A 646 21.37 35.04 19.39
C THR A 646 21.72 33.61 19.85
N PRO A 647 22.06 32.69 18.94
CA PRO A 647 22.44 31.34 19.31
C PRO A 647 23.80 31.37 20.03
N ALA A 648 23.97 30.50 21.04
CA ALA A 648 25.22 30.41 21.81
C ALA A 648 26.40 29.88 20.98
N ALA A 649 26.11 29.07 19.95
CA ALA A 649 27.08 28.56 19.00
C ALA A 649 26.80 29.11 17.60
N PRO A 650 27.84 29.33 16.77
CA PRO A 650 27.65 29.69 15.37
C PRO A 650 26.80 28.67 14.62
N VAL A 651 25.89 29.16 13.77
CA VAL A 651 25.09 28.29 12.89
C VAL A 651 25.95 27.91 11.68
N PRO A 652 26.17 26.62 11.41
CA PRO A 652 26.91 26.20 10.23
C PRO A 652 26.15 26.59 8.95
N PRO A 653 26.85 26.85 7.83
CA PRO A 653 26.18 27.09 6.57
C PRO A 653 25.41 25.84 6.13
N THR A 654 24.31 26.05 5.40
CA THR A 654 23.56 24.98 4.74
C THR A 654 24.37 24.45 3.55
N TYR A 655 24.41 23.12 3.39
CA TYR A 655 25.12 22.48 2.28
C TYR A 655 24.13 21.92 1.25
N SER A 656 24.55 21.87 -0.01
CA SER A 656 23.86 21.15 -1.07
C SER A 656 23.92 19.63 -0.84
N TRP A 657 23.22 18.88 -1.70
CA TRP A 657 23.54 17.47 -1.88
C TRP A 657 24.95 17.28 -2.46
N VAL A 658 25.43 16.04 -2.41
CA VAL A 658 26.74 15.66 -2.93
C VAL A 658 26.71 15.56 -4.46
N PHE A 659 27.65 16.25 -5.10
CA PHE A 659 27.94 16.20 -6.53
C PHE A 659 29.18 15.35 -6.81
N GLU A 660 29.16 14.61 -7.91
CA GLU A 660 30.32 13.85 -8.39
C GLU A 660 31.41 14.75 -9.01
N HIS A 661 31.01 15.90 -9.55
CA HIS A 661 31.90 16.81 -10.26
C HIS A 661 31.82 18.24 -9.73
N ALA A 662 32.98 18.88 -9.58
CA ALA A 662 33.09 20.25 -9.11
C ALA A 662 32.38 21.26 -10.03
N ASP A 663 32.35 21.02 -11.35
CA ASP A 663 31.72 21.94 -12.31
C ASP A 663 30.18 21.91 -12.22
N SER A 664 29.60 20.75 -11.95
CA SER A 664 28.16 20.61 -11.66
C SER A 664 27.80 21.27 -10.33
N ALA A 665 28.65 21.09 -9.31
CA ALA A 665 28.52 21.78 -8.03
C ALA A 665 28.57 23.30 -8.22
N ALA A 666 29.54 23.80 -9.00
CA ALA A 666 29.70 25.23 -9.28
C ALA A 666 28.46 25.84 -9.96
N THR A 667 27.92 25.13 -10.97
CA THR A 667 26.70 25.51 -11.68
C THR A 667 25.54 25.71 -10.71
N TYR A 668 25.30 24.73 -9.83
CA TYR A 668 24.30 24.86 -8.78
C TYR A 668 24.56 26.04 -7.84
N GLY A 669 25.82 26.24 -7.41
CA GLY A 669 26.21 27.37 -6.55
C GLY A 669 25.92 28.73 -7.20
N GLN A 670 26.25 28.89 -8.48
CA GLN A 670 25.99 30.11 -9.24
C GLN A 670 24.50 30.37 -9.40
N ASP A 671 23.68 29.32 -9.62
CA ASP A 671 22.23 29.43 -9.68
C ASP A 671 21.64 29.88 -8.33
N GLN A 672 22.13 29.32 -7.22
CA GLN A 672 21.70 29.72 -5.87
C GLN A 672 22.04 31.17 -5.56
N GLN A 673 23.23 31.64 -5.96
CA GLN A 673 23.64 33.03 -5.79
C GLN A 673 22.77 34.00 -6.59
N ALA A 674 22.37 33.62 -7.80
CA ALA A 674 21.46 34.41 -8.62
C ALA A 674 20.08 34.53 -7.96
N ALA A 675 19.57 33.43 -7.39
CA ALA A 675 18.28 33.41 -6.70
C ALA A 675 18.27 34.21 -5.38
N SER A 676 19.37 34.21 -4.62
CA SER A 676 19.47 34.91 -3.33
C SER A 676 19.82 36.39 -3.43
N GLY A 677 20.07 36.92 -4.63
CA GLY A 677 20.48 38.32 -4.82
C GLY A 677 21.95 38.62 -4.47
N GLY A 678 22.80 37.59 -4.42
CA GLY A 678 24.24 37.72 -4.14
C GLY A 678 24.73 36.88 -2.94
N GLY A 679 25.98 37.12 -2.53
CA GLY A 679 26.68 36.36 -1.48
C GLY A 679 27.80 35.48 -2.05
N LEU A 680 28.52 34.74 -1.20
CA LEU A 680 29.63 33.86 -1.61
C LEU A 680 29.28 32.40 -1.35
N SER A 681 29.47 31.52 -2.34
CA SER A 681 29.27 30.08 -2.17
C SER A 681 30.59 29.33 -2.28
N PHE A 682 30.90 28.49 -1.31
CA PHE A 682 32.10 27.67 -1.31
C PHE A 682 31.80 26.26 -1.79
N ILE A 683 32.65 25.76 -2.68
CA ILE A 683 32.67 24.36 -3.08
C ILE A 683 33.69 23.64 -2.20
N LEU A 684 33.23 22.63 -1.47
CA LEU A 684 34.07 21.81 -0.61
C LEU A 684 34.23 20.43 -1.24
N LYS A 685 35.45 19.88 -1.19
CA LYS A 685 35.76 18.52 -1.67
C LYS A 685 35.94 17.58 -0.49
N SER A 686 35.41 16.37 -0.60
CA SER A 686 35.64 15.27 0.34
C SER A 686 37.12 14.82 0.31
N LEU A 687 37.66 14.52 1.48
CA LEU A 687 38.99 13.92 1.60
C LEU A 687 39.02 12.42 1.25
N LYS A 688 37.85 11.76 1.24
CA LYS A 688 37.74 10.31 1.04
C LYS A 688 37.40 9.91 -0.40
N ALA A 689 36.81 10.81 -1.19
CA ALA A 689 36.31 10.53 -2.53
C ALA A 689 36.27 11.80 -3.40
N ASP A 690 36.13 11.63 -4.71
CA ASP A 690 35.80 12.73 -5.63
C ASP A 690 34.32 13.10 -5.50
N ALA A 691 34.00 13.77 -4.39
CA ALA A 691 32.68 14.20 -4.00
C ALA A 691 32.71 15.65 -3.54
N TYR A 692 31.75 16.44 -4.01
CA TYR A 692 31.72 17.90 -3.84
C TYR A 692 30.39 18.35 -3.25
N VAL A 693 30.43 19.36 -2.39
CA VAL A 693 29.24 20.02 -1.84
C VAL A 693 29.40 21.52 -1.96
N VAL A 694 28.29 22.24 -2.03
CA VAL A 694 28.29 23.70 -2.13
C VAL A 694 27.53 24.29 -0.96
N THR A 695 28.10 25.32 -0.35
CA THR A 695 27.37 26.08 0.66
C THR A 695 26.32 26.97 0.00
N ARG A 696 25.15 27.10 0.62
CA ARG A 696 24.25 28.22 0.27
C ARG A 696 25.01 29.55 0.41
N PRO A 697 24.61 30.59 -0.35
CA PRO A 697 25.30 31.88 -0.33
C PRO A 697 25.47 32.41 1.10
N VAL A 698 26.73 32.56 1.51
CA VAL A 698 27.11 32.99 2.85
C VAL A 698 27.17 34.52 2.89
N ALA A 699 26.65 35.10 3.96
CA ALA A 699 26.71 36.54 4.21
C ALA A 699 28.16 36.98 4.44
N LEU A 700 28.59 38.04 3.72
CA LEU A 700 29.92 38.60 3.87
C LEU A 700 30.03 39.36 5.19
N ARG A 701 31.08 39.08 5.95
CA ARG A 701 31.33 39.75 7.24
C ARG A 701 32.13 41.03 7.04
N PRO A 702 31.75 42.14 7.71
CA PRO A 702 32.51 43.38 7.66
C PRO A 702 33.97 43.19 8.06
N GLY A 703 34.89 43.88 7.40
CA GLY A 703 36.32 43.86 7.73
C GLY A 703 37.11 42.65 7.19
N LEU A 704 36.46 41.72 6.47
CA LEU A 704 37.14 40.60 5.81
C LEU A 704 37.18 40.78 4.29
N PRO A 705 38.26 40.33 3.62
CA PRO A 705 38.31 40.28 2.16
C PRO A 705 37.13 39.47 1.60
N VAL A 706 36.57 39.90 0.47
CA VAL A 706 35.35 39.32 -0.13
C VAL A 706 35.46 37.80 -0.30
N LEU A 707 36.60 37.31 -0.81
CA LEU A 707 36.81 35.88 -1.09
C LEU A 707 37.43 35.10 0.08
N SER A 708 37.45 35.67 1.29
CA SER A 708 38.05 35.03 2.45
C SER A 708 37.26 33.80 2.89
N ARG A 709 37.90 32.63 2.96
CA ARG A 709 37.27 31.42 3.55
C ARG A 709 36.83 31.59 5.00
N GLN A 710 37.30 32.64 5.68
CA GLN A 710 36.88 32.93 7.05
C GLN A 710 35.37 33.20 7.11
N HIS A 711 34.73 33.64 6.02
CA HIS A 711 33.27 33.79 5.95
C HIS A 711 32.50 32.51 6.31
N LEU A 712 33.09 31.31 6.20
CA LEU A 712 32.48 30.01 6.49
C LEU A 712 32.16 29.72 7.99
N PHE A 713 32.32 30.69 8.91
CA PHE A 713 32.35 30.45 10.36
C PHE A 713 33.42 29.40 10.78
N ASN A 714 33.70 29.26 12.08
CA ASN A 714 34.77 28.40 12.60
C ASN A 714 34.40 26.90 12.52
N GLY A 715 34.36 26.33 11.30
CA GLY A 715 34.30 24.88 11.10
C GLY A 715 33.86 24.48 9.70
N LEU A 716 34.79 23.90 8.93
CA LEU A 716 34.44 23.10 7.76
C LEU A 716 33.76 21.81 8.23
N PRO A 717 32.86 21.21 7.43
CA PRO A 717 32.33 19.91 7.76
C PRO A 717 33.48 18.90 7.87
N THR A 718 33.40 18.01 8.86
CA THR A 718 34.43 16.99 9.10
C THR A 718 34.68 16.18 7.83
N GLY A 719 35.95 16.04 7.45
CA GLY A 719 36.33 15.29 6.24
C GLY A 719 36.20 16.06 4.92
N TYR A 720 35.87 17.36 4.96
CA TYR A 720 35.78 18.23 3.78
C TYR A 720 36.75 19.40 3.86
N VAL A 721 37.23 19.81 2.68
CA VAL A 721 38.18 20.91 2.53
C VAL A 721 37.75 21.86 1.42
N PRO A 722 38.09 23.16 1.49
CA PRO A 722 37.82 24.11 0.42
C PRO A 722 38.46 23.64 -0.89
N PHE A 723 37.68 23.66 -1.97
CA PHE A 723 38.13 23.32 -3.32
C PHE A 723 37.98 24.50 -4.26
N GLY A 724 36.80 25.12 -4.27
CA GLY A 724 36.50 26.24 -5.15
C GLY A 724 35.56 27.24 -4.51
N VAL A 725 35.34 28.36 -5.20
CA VAL A 725 34.40 29.39 -4.76
C VAL A 725 33.63 29.91 -5.96
N CYS A 726 32.32 30.03 -5.80
CA CYS A 726 31.44 30.71 -6.75
C CYS A 726 31.28 32.15 -6.27
N HIS A 727 31.56 33.11 -7.14
CA HIS A 727 31.46 34.53 -6.86
C HIS A 727 30.74 35.24 -8.01
N ALA A 728 29.87 36.19 -7.67
CA ALA A 728 29.24 37.07 -8.65
C ALA A 728 29.90 38.45 -8.55
N PRO A 729 31.02 38.70 -9.25
CA PRO A 729 31.75 39.96 -9.13
C PRO A 729 30.88 41.14 -9.55
N ARG A 730 30.98 42.24 -8.81
CA ARG A 730 30.30 43.51 -9.08
C ARG A 730 31.28 44.68 -8.95
N PRO A 731 32.26 44.83 -9.87
CA PRO A 731 33.17 45.96 -9.83
C PRO A 731 32.41 47.30 -9.89
N PRO A 732 32.98 48.39 -9.33
CA PRO A 732 32.33 49.70 -9.35
C PRO A 732 32.01 50.16 -10.78
N LEU A 733 30.82 50.72 -10.96
CA LEU A 733 30.41 51.34 -12.22
C LEU A 733 31.02 52.75 -12.35
N GLY A 734 31.27 53.19 -13.59
CA GLY A 734 31.60 54.58 -13.91
C GLY A 734 33.04 54.99 -13.60
N LEU A 735 33.96 54.04 -13.46
CA LEU A 735 35.39 54.34 -13.38
C LEU A 735 35.86 54.97 -14.70
N LYS A 736 36.67 56.04 -14.62
CA LYS A 736 37.24 56.74 -15.79
C LYS A 736 38.43 55.97 -16.39
N ILE A 737 38.18 54.76 -16.86
CA ILE A 737 39.15 53.85 -17.49
C ILE A 737 38.78 53.58 -18.95
N GLU A 738 39.75 53.16 -19.76
CA GLU A 738 39.45 52.65 -21.11
C GLU A 738 38.68 51.33 -21.02
N GLN A 739 37.79 51.06 -21.99
CA GLN A 739 37.00 49.82 -22.05
C GLN A 739 36.26 49.50 -20.74
N HIS A 740 35.68 50.52 -20.07
CA HIS A 740 35.01 50.36 -18.76
C HIS A 740 34.00 49.21 -18.74
N TRP A 741 33.27 48.99 -19.83
CA TRP A 741 32.27 47.91 -19.95
C TRP A 741 32.84 46.52 -19.65
N LEU A 742 34.10 46.27 -20.05
CA LEU A 742 34.77 44.99 -19.86
C LEU A 742 35.23 44.84 -18.40
N TYR A 743 35.75 45.90 -17.80
CA TYR A 743 36.08 45.90 -16.38
C TYR A 743 34.84 45.70 -15.51
N GLU A 744 33.74 46.41 -15.82
CA GLU A 744 32.46 46.35 -15.11
C GLU A 744 31.77 44.98 -15.19
N SER A 745 32.15 44.19 -16.20
CA SER A 745 31.63 42.84 -16.48
C SER A 745 32.60 41.72 -16.10
N PHE A 746 33.81 42.02 -15.61
CA PHE A 746 34.78 41.01 -15.18
C PHE A 746 34.98 41.03 -13.65
N ILE A 747 35.95 40.28 -13.13
CA ILE A 747 36.36 40.38 -11.71
C ILE A 747 37.26 41.61 -11.51
N SER A 748 37.10 42.32 -10.39
CA SER A 748 37.99 43.44 -10.07
C SER A 748 39.42 42.96 -9.75
N THR A 749 40.42 43.82 -9.97
CA THR A 749 41.84 43.48 -9.71
C THR A 749 42.06 43.09 -8.25
N GLY A 750 41.44 43.79 -7.31
CA GLY A 750 41.54 43.52 -5.87
C GLY A 750 40.84 42.23 -5.43
N GLU A 751 39.68 41.90 -6.00
CA GLU A 751 39.02 40.62 -5.74
C GLU A 751 39.83 39.46 -6.31
N LEU A 752 40.37 39.59 -7.54
CA LEU A 752 41.23 38.56 -8.12
C LEU A 752 42.49 38.35 -7.27
N ALA A 753 43.14 39.42 -6.83
CA ALA A 753 44.30 39.35 -5.94
C ALA A 753 43.96 38.64 -4.62
N SER A 754 42.79 38.91 -4.05
CA SER A 754 42.28 38.21 -2.87
C SER A 754 42.07 36.71 -3.14
N ALA A 755 41.54 36.34 -4.32
CA ALA A 755 41.34 34.96 -4.73
C ALA A 755 42.69 34.21 -4.86
N ILE A 756 43.69 34.86 -5.45
CA ILE A 756 45.03 34.29 -5.60
C ILE A 756 45.67 34.13 -4.21
N ALA A 757 45.57 35.12 -3.32
CA ALA A 757 46.09 34.97 -1.96
C ALA A 757 45.47 33.76 -1.21
N GLU A 758 44.18 33.48 -1.41
CA GLU A 758 43.50 32.29 -0.88
C GLU A 758 44.01 30.98 -1.52
N SER A 759 44.35 30.99 -2.81
CA SER A 759 44.95 29.83 -3.50
C SER A 759 46.40 29.54 -3.08
N ARG A 760 47.08 30.50 -2.43
CA ARG A 760 48.46 30.36 -1.93
C ARG A 760 48.56 29.93 -0.47
N ARG A 761 47.44 29.67 0.21
CA ARG A 761 47.49 29.21 1.60
C ARG A 761 48.15 27.83 1.72
N PRO A 762 48.95 27.60 2.79
CA PRO A 762 49.66 26.33 2.98
C PRO A 762 48.71 25.16 3.26
N THR A 763 47.56 25.43 3.91
CA THR A 763 46.56 24.42 4.24
C THR A 763 45.32 24.58 3.37
N HIS A 764 44.97 23.52 2.66
CA HIS A 764 43.78 23.43 1.79
C HIS A 764 43.60 24.65 0.88
N PRO A 765 44.52 24.85 -0.09
CA PRO A 765 44.48 26.03 -0.94
C PRO A 765 43.27 25.97 -1.89
N LEU A 766 42.72 27.14 -2.24
CA LEU A 766 41.68 27.23 -3.27
C LEU A 766 42.23 26.77 -4.63
N ARG A 767 41.50 25.93 -5.36
CA ARG A 767 41.93 25.38 -6.67
C ARG A 767 41.27 26.07 -7.86
N VAL A 768 40.01 26.48 -7.70
CA VAL A 768 39.22 27.03 -8.79
C VAL A 768 38.36 28.20 -8.30
N LEU A 769 38.22 29.21 -9.14
CA LEU A 769 37.32 30.34 -8.98
C LEU A 769 36.27 30.31 -10.10
N TYR A 770 34.99 30.22 -9.73
CA TYR A 770 33.86 30.26 -10.64
C TYR A 770 33.20 31.63 -10.55
N LEU A 771 32.99 32.28 -11.69
CA LEU A 771 32.52 33.66 -11.78
C LEU A 771 31.20 33.74 -12.54
N SER A 772 30.23 34.46 -11.97
CA SER A 772 28.99 34.87 -12.64
C SER A 772 29.04 36.38 -12.92
N THR A 773 29.44 36.72 -14.14
CA THR A 773 29.67 38.10 -14.56
C THR A 773 28.36 38.90 -14.64
N ARG A 774 28.48 40.24 -14.71
CA ARG A 774 27.32 41.14 -14.75
C ARG A 774 26.45 40.94 -16.00
N ASP A 775 27.09 40.58 -17.12
CA ASP A 775 26.46 40.28 -18.40
C ASP A 775 25.97 38.83 -18.53
N GLY A 776 26.07 38.03 -17.46
CA GLY A 776 25.51 36.67 -17.38
C GLY A 776 26.45 35.55 -17.85
N ALA A 777 27.69 35.86 -18.27
CA ALA A 777 28.68 34.84 -18.58
C ALA A 777 29.11 34.05 -17.32
N ARG A 778 29.36 32.76 -17.51
CA ARG A 778 29.92 31.86 -16.49
C ARG A 778 31.36 31.56 -16.83
N LEU A 779 32.27 31.92 -15.95
CA LEU A 779 33.70 31.72 -16.15
C LEU A 779 34.27 30.78 -15.10
N LYS A 780 35.25 29.97 -15.50
CA LYS A 780 36.06 29.14 -14.62
C LYS A 780 37.51 29.56 -14.74
N TYR A 781 38.10 30.01 -13.64
CA TYR A 781 39.52 30.31 -13.52
C TYR A 781 40.20 29.26 -12.64
N SER A 782 41.13 28.49 -13.20
CA SER A 782 41.94 27.51 -12.45
C SER A 782 43.29 28.12 -12.09
N PHE A 783 43.61 28.17 -10.80
CA PHE A 783 44.87 28.75 -10.32
C PHE A 783 46.05 27.87 -10.77
N SER A 784 47.06 28.49 -11.36
CA SER A 784 48.18 27.75 -11.96
C SER A 784 49.37 27.58 -11.02
N GLY A 785 49.50 28.45 -10.02
CA GLY A 785 50.73 28.49 -9.23
C GLY A 785 51.87 29.29 -9.89
N SER A 786 51.69 29.77 -11.13
CA SER A 786 52.77 30.31 -11.96
C SER A 786 53.36 31.63 -11.44
N THR A 787 54.58 31.94 -11.90
CA THR A 787 55.23 33.23 -11.65
C THR A 787 54.45 34.39 -12.26
N LEU A 788 53.79 34.17 -13.40
CA LEU A 788 52.92 35.17 -14.04
C LEU A 788 51.66 35.44 -13.18
N GLU A 789 51.10 34.40 -12.56
CA GLU A 789 49.99 34.56 -11.61
C GLU A 789 50.43 35.28 -10.33
N SER A 790 51.66 35.08 -9.88
CA SER A 790 52.24 35.83 -8.76
C SER A 790 52.42 37.33 -9.03
N GLN A 791 52.37 37.79 -10.29
CA GLN A 791 52.41 39.23 -10.62
C GLN A 791 51.03 39.89 -10.48
N LEU A 792 49.94 39.12 -10.36
CA LEU A 792 48.57 39.62 -10.27
C LEU A 792 48.15 39.96 -8.84
N TYR A 793 48.99 39.70 -7.83
CA TYR A 793 48.72 40.04 -6.44
C TYR A 793 50.02 40.41 -5.70
N GLY A 794 49.88 41.14 -4.60
CA GLY A 794 50.96 41.45 -3.66
C GLY A 794 50.50 41.22 -2.22
N VAL A 795 51.45 41.08 -1.30
CA VAL A 795 51.17 41.01 0.14
C VAL A 795 52.12 41.98 0.84
N THR A 796 51.58 42.93 1.60
CA THR A 796 52.40 43.87 2.40
C THR A 796 53.10 43.14 3.54
N PRO A 797 54.14 43.74 4.17
CA PRO A 797 54.75 43.17 5.39
C PRO A 797 53.77 42.96 6.55
N THR A 798 52.65 43.70 6.56
CA THR A 798 51.57 43.56 7.54
C THR A 798 50.53 42.49 7.16
N GLY A 799 50.74 41.76 6.06
CA GLY A 799 49.87 40.67 5.61
C GLY A 799 48.64 41.11 4.80
N ILE A 800 48.57 42.38 4.40
CA ILE A 800 47.45 42.91 3.60
C ILE A 800 47.66 42.54 2.14
N VAL A 801 46.64 41.93 1.53
CA VAL A 801 46.63 41.59 0.11
C VAL A 801 46.38 42.84 -0.73
N THR A 802 47.21 43.07 -1.74
CA THR A 802 47.09 44.17 -2.70
C THR A 802 46.97 43.64 -4.12
N ASP A 803 46.42 44.43 -5.02
CA ASP A 803 46.31 44.09 -6.44
C ASP A 803 47.58 44.41 -7.23
N ASN A 804 48.72 44.56 -6.54
CA ASN A 804 50.02 44.91 -7.13
C ASN A 804 49.99 46.15 -8.05
N GLY A 805 49.06 47.09 -7.83
CA GLY A 805 48.95 48.33 -8.61
C GLY A 805 48.17 48.20 -9.93
N HIS A 806 47.56 47.05 -10.21
CA HIS A 806 46.80 46.82 -11.45
C HIS A 806 45.64 47.82 -11.62
N LEU A 807 44.87 48.12 -10.57
CA LEU A 807 43.80 49.13 -10.63
C LEU A 807 44.36 50.53 -10.94
N ALA A 808 45.46 50.90 -10.29
CA ALA A 808 46.10 52.20 -10.52
C ALA A 808 46.59 52.33 -11.96
N SER A 809 47.12 51.25 -12.56
CA SER A 809 47.51 51.20 -13.97
C SER A 809 46.33 51.38 -14.93
N LEU A 810 45.18 50.76 -14.63
CA LEU A 810 43.94 50.94 -15.41
C LEU A 810 43.42 52.38 -15.32
N ILE A 811 43.44 52.99 -14.12
CA ILE A 811 43.02 54.39 -13.89
C ILE A 811 43.95 55.38 -14.59
N ALA A 812 45.26 55.16 -14.52
CA ALA A 812 46.26 55.99 -15.20
C ALA A 812 46.32 55.75 -16.72
N LYS A 813 45.55 54.78 -17.24
CA LYS A 813 45.53 54.36 -18.65
C LYS A 813 46.89 53.86 -19.17
N HIS A 814 47.72 53.31 -18.27
CA HIS A 814 48.95 52.63 -18.64
C HIS A 814 48.69 51.20 -19.13
N SER A 815 47.53 50.63 -18.79
CA SER A 815 47.02 49.36 -19.31
C SER A 815 45.52 49.42 -19.55
N THR A 816 45.00 48.56 -20.43
CA THR A 816 43.56 48.43 -20.71
C THR A 816 42.97 47.20 -20.01
N PRO A 817 41.66 47.19 -19.69
CA PRO A 817 40.98 45.99 -19.17
C PRO A 817 41.16 44.75 -20.06
N GLN A 818 41.20 44.91 -21.39
CA GLN A 818 41.47 43.79 -22.30
C GLN A 818 42.88 43.22 -22.13
N GLN A 819 43.89 44.08 -21.94
CA GLN A 819 45.26 43.63 -21.64
C GLN A 819 45.30 42.91 -20.30
N PHE A 820 44.61 43.43 -19.27
CA PHE A 820 44.49 42.77 -17.97
C PHE A 820 43.84 41.39 -18.10
N VAL A 821 42.69 41.26 -18.78
CA VAL A 821 42.02 39.96 -19.00
C VAL A 821 42.94 38.97 -19.72
N ARG A 822 43.68 39.41 -20.74
CA ARG A 822 44.68 38.56 -21.43
C ARG A 822 45.80 38.12 -20.50
N GLN A 823 46.27 39.00 -19.61
CA GLN A 823 47.27 38.66 -18.61
C GLN A 823 46.73 37.61 -17.63
N VAL A 824 45.49 37.75 -17.17
CA VAL A 824 44.82 36.76 -16.31
C VAL A 824 44.69 35.41 -17.04
N ALA A 825 44.24 35.42 -18.29
CA ALA A 825 44.10 34.20 -19.10
C ALA A 825 45.44 33.53 -19.45
N ALA A 826 46.55 34.28 -19.46
CA ALA A 826 47.89 33.71 -19.62
C ALA A 826 48.48 33.23 -18.29
N ALA A 827 48.12 33.87 -17.17
CA ALA A 827 48.59 33.55 -15.83
C ALA A 827 48.02 32.23 -15.30
N GLY A 828 46.77 31.90 -15.64
CA GLY A 828 46.09 30.66 -15.27
C GLY A 828 45.20 30.14 -16.39
N ARG A 829 44.34 29.15 -16.10
CA ARG A 829 43.40 28.62 -17.11
C ARG A 829 42.03 29.27 -16.94
N LEU A 830 41.72 30.24 -17.79
CA LEU A 830 40.41 30.90 -17.88
C LEU A 830 39.57 30.27 -18.99
N VAL A 831 38.37 29.80 -18.65
CA VAL A 831 37.42 29.14 -19.58
C VAL A 831 36.04 29.75 -19.42
N VAL A 832 35.32 29.92 -20.52
CA VAL A 832 33.88 30.23 -20.53
C VAL A 832 33.11 28.91 -20.49
N GLN A 833 32.15 28.77 -19.57
CA GLN A 833 31.38 27.54 -19.34
C GLN A 833 30.04 27.53 -20.05
#